data_AF-A0A1C8XS54-F1
#
_entry.id   AF-A0A1C8XS54-F1
#
_cell.length_a   1.000
_cell.length_b   1.000
_cell.length_c   1.000
_cell.angle_alpha   90.00
_cell.angle_beta   90.00
_cell.angle_gamma   90.00
#
_symmetry.space_group_name_H-M   'P 1'
#
loop_
_entity.id
_entity.type
_entity.pdbx_description
1 polymer ?
#
loop_
_entity_poly.entity_id
_entity_poly.type
_entity_poly.pdbx_seq_one_letter_code
_entity_poly.pdbx_strand_id
1 'polypeptide(L)'
;MYFYMIAKANSGSPLVQPKLYRTVSISSIIQAEQQDRFLQLGELNQLISFLNSGSKRLEIADTLAKNANFLVSKSADKIFVGGSPISYLERPQTSFLDITSSSSLLMEQNLSGSASSNLIDNLSFSLFNSDDSLPPGFKPINVVRYGSARMKKSLRDLDWFLRYLTYAIIAGDTNILSVNIRGLRELIDNACSSAAAIVALREMRKLSLNLFNDDGDAKELVQDYFNIVISEFESPSLSDKLRKRFSQDLQGLRLPQIYNNAGESIQKFVMKSSLSTNEKNLVVQACYRQVFERDISKAYNLKFTDLESQIKTGQLSVKEFIRALAKSSIYRKQFYEPFVNSRVLELAFKHLLGRGPSSIEEFQNYFSILSNRGLDGLVDTLINSIEYADYFGEETVPYLRILGEEAQESKNWGAQIRLFNYSAVFRKIPEFITLFSDYKTALPDQHPYGLGNDPLAIQFGAIFPNNLVNLKFKSVFFGKDTRRILLRRGPGIYSQISNPNARKLFPGSLGPKVFTVTKLNQYEEQNFDVIIKAIYLRIFGRLLYHEELSNLIKIENQFKNQVICLKDFIRLLVQSSLFRSLYWNSLYICKAIEYIHNKLIGRPTYGRQEINQYFDIVYKKGYYMMVDSMLNSQEYIESFGDNIVPYERYITSSTVLSRSLFTKIQKPKLDIIYNNNEVISKNNFLGLVQIKEERSLQNILQRMNQGVTARRDQTKIFELNNHTQYNDRVQILRAIYRQLFERDLNSFTIGDEFYNLEQAFLFGDLTVQQVVEKLGSSILYRKEFYNHYPNTKVIELGTKHFLGRAPNNQAEIRYYNQILASQGILYFISCLVNSLEYNTLFGANIVPYRRFPTLPSANFPNTEKLYNTLTKQNLNIVISSFS
;
A
#
# COMPACT_ATOMS: atom_id res chain seq x y z
N MET A 1 4.98 -1.73 -45.14
CA MET A 1 4.22 -1.24 -43.97
C MET A 1 5.09 -1.48 -42.74
N TYR A 2 5.92 -0.50 -42.35
CA TYR A 2 6.73 -0.62 -41.13
C TYR A 2 5.77 -0.61 -39.94
N PHE A 3 5.43 -1.79 -39.41
CA PHE A 3 4.76 -1.89 -38.12
C PHE A 3 5.75 -1.38 -37.08
N TYR A 4 5.68 -0.08 -36.77
CA TYR A 4 6.25 0.44 -35.53
C TYR A 4 5.60 -0.34 -34.39
N MET A 5 6.34 -1.30 -33.83
CA MET A 5 5.91 -2.05 -32.67
C MET A 5 5.92 -1.07 -31.49
N ILE A 6 4.77 -0.47 -31.22
CA ILE A 6 4.62 0.53 -30.15
C ILE A 6 4.81 -0.20 -28.82
N ALA A 7 5.86 0.15 -28.08
CA ALA A 7 6.07 -0.33 -26.72
C ALA A 7 4.97 0.23 -25.80
N LYS A 8 4.10 -0.65 -25.31
CA LYS A 8 2.90 -0.27 -24.53
C LYS A 8 3.16 -0.13 -23.03
N ALA A 9 4.25 -0.72 -22.54
CA ALA A 9 4.63 -0.71 -21.14
C ALA A 9 6.12 -0.46 -20.99
N ASN A 10 6.54 -0.01 -19.81
CA ASN A 10 7.93 0.24 -19.50
C ASN A 10 8.21 -0.08 -18.02
N SER A 11 9.33 -0.75 -17.74
CA SER A 11 9.87 -0.78 -16.38
C SER A 11 10.39 0.60 -15.97
N GLY A 12 10.80 1.45 -16.90
CA GLY A 12 11.60 2.64 -16.64
C GLY A 12 13.09 2.35 -16.87
N SER A 13 13.87 3.42 -17.00
CA SER A 13 15.29 3.40 -17.34
C SER A 13 16.08 4.03 -16.19
N PRO A 14 16.49 3.25 -15.16
CA PRO A 14 17.38 3.77 -14.15
C PRO A 14 18.72 4.19 -14.78
N LEU A 15 19.39 5.18 -14.19
CA LEU A 15 20.73 5.58 -14.60
C LEU A 15 21.67 4.41 -14.30
N VAL A 16 22.36 3.90 -15.33
CA VAL A 16 23.39 2.88 -15.19
C VAL A 16 24.64 3.37 -15.88
N GLN A 17 25.75 3.33 -15.16
CA GLN A 17 27.07 3.60 -15.72
C GLN A 17 27.76 2.25 -15.97
N PRO A 18 28.18 1.96 -17.21
CA PRO A 18 28.93 0.75 -17.49
C PRO A 18 30.31 0.82 -16.82
N LYS A 19 30.84 -0.34 -16.43
CA LYS A 19 32.22 -0.45 -15.95
C LYS A 19 33.16 -0.20 -17.12
N LEU A 20 34.01 0.81 -17.02
CA LEU A 20 34.96 1.17 -18.07
C LEU A 20 36.33 0.53 -17.82
N TYR A 21 36.90 0.81 -16.66
CA TYR A 21 38.21 0.32 -16.22
C TYR A 21 38.28 0.38 -14.69
N ARG A 22 39.32 -0.22 -14.12
CA ARG A 22 39.62 -0.15 -12.68
C ARG A 22 40.87 0.70 -12.45
N THR A 23 40.97 1.27 -11.26
CA THR A 23 42.17 1.93 -10.72
C THR A 23 42.62 1.17 -9.47
N VAL A 24 43.88 1.33 -9.07
CA VAL A 24 44.39 0.68 -7.84
C VAL A 24 43.63 1.16 -6.60
N SER A 25 43.29 2.44 -6.56
CA SER A 25 42.54 3.02 -5.46
C SER A 25 41.11 2.50 -5.37
N ILE A 26 40.39 2.42 -6.49
CA ILE A 26 39.00 1.98 -6.49
C ILE A 26 38.88 0.47 -6.26
N SER A 27 39.83 -0.33 -6.75
CA SER A 27 39.80 -1.78 -6.57
C SER A 27 39.94 -2.17 -5.09
N SER A 28 40.93 -1.61 -4.38
CA SER A 28 41.11 -1.87 -2.94
C SER A 28 39.89 -1.46 -2.10
N ILE A 29 39.26 -0.33 -2.41
CA ILE A 29 38.03 0.13 -1.72
C ILE A 29 36.85 -0.78 -2.03
N ILE A 30 36.62 -1.12 -3.31
CA ILE A 30 35.51 -1.99 -3.73
C ILE A 30 35.64 -3.39 -3.11
N GLN A 31 36.86 -3.92 -2.97
CA GLN A 31 37.07 -5.23 -2.35
C GLN A 31 36.63 -5.26 -0.88
N ALA A 32 36.91 -4.20 -0.12
CA ALA A 32 36.41 -4.06 1.24
C ALA A 32 34.88 -3.84 1.29
N GLU A 33 34.36 -3.01 0.39
CA GLU A 33 32.93 -2.72 0.24
C GLU A 33 32.11 -3.98 -0.07
N GLN A 34 32.52 -4.78 -1.06
CA GLN A 34 31.85 -6.04 -1.42
C GLN A 34 31.80 -7.04 -0.27
N GLN A 35 32.67 -6.90 0.72
CA GLN A 35 32.75 -7.75 1.92
C GLN A 35 32.06 -7.15 3.16
N ASP A 36 31.48 -5.94 3.07
CA ASP A 36 30.97 -5.16 4.22
C ASP A 36 32.01 -5.00 5.36
N ARG A 37 33.30 -4.97 4.99
CA ARG A 37 34.43 -4.81 5.91
C ARG A 37 34.85 -3.36 5.94
N PHE A 38 35.46 -2.96 7.05
CA PHE A 38 36.34 -1.80 7.04
C PHE A 38 37.67 -2.18 6.40
N LEU A 39 38.30 -1.20 5.75
CA LEU A 39 39.61 -1.35 5.12
C LEU A 39 40.62 -1.93 6.11
N GLN A 40 41.31 -2.98 5.69
CA GLN A 40 42.36 -3.61 6.49
C GLN A 40 43.67 -2.84 6.37
N LEU A 41 44.58 -3.04 7.33
CA LEU A 41 45.89 -2.36 7.32
C LEU A 41 46.69 -2.66 6.03
N GLY A 42 46.60 -3.88 5.49
CA GLY A 42 47.24 -4.24 4.22
C GLY A 42 46.70 -3.45 3.03
N GLU A 43 45.37 -3.33 2.92
CA GLU A 43 44.69 -2.56 1.87
C GLU A 43 44.99 -1.05 2.00
N LEU A 44 45.07 -0.54 3.24
CA LEU A 44 45.48 0.85 3.52
C LEU A 44 46.94 1.10 3.12
N ASN A 45 47.84 0.16 3.41
CA ASN A 45 49.24 0.26 3.01
C ASN A 45 49.38 0.27 1.48
N GLN A 46 48.57 -0.53 0.77
CA GLN A 46 48.52 -0.51 -0.69
C GLN A 46 48.07 0.86 -1.23
N LEU A 47 47.04 1.46 -0.63
CA LEU A 47 46.58 2.80 -0.98
C LEU A 47 47.66 3.87 -0.73
N ILE A 48 48.31 3.82 0.43
CA ILE A 48 49.39 4.74 0.78
C ILE A 48 50.55 4.61 -0.20
N SER A 49 50.97 3.39 -0.52
CA SER A 49 52.02 3.12 -1.50
C SER A 49 51.68 3.71 -2.88
N PHE A 50 50.45 3.50 -3.35
CA PHE A 50 49.99 4.05 -4.63
C PHE A 50 49.98 5.58 -4.63
N LEU A 51 49.41 6.22 -3.60
CA LEU A 51 49.31 7.68 -3.52
C LEU A 51 50.68 8.36 -3.39
N ASN A 52 51.62 7.76 -2.64
CA ASN A 52 52.99 8.26 -2.55
C ASN A 52 53.73 8.21 -3.90
N SER A 53 53.40 7.26 -4.77
CA SER A 53 53.95 7.19 -6.14
C SER A 53 53.31 8.16 -7.14
N GLY A 54 52.33 8.96 -6.71
CA GLY A 54 51.50 9.79 -7.59
C GLY A 54 52.26 10.90 -8.32
N SER A 55 53.20 11.58 -7.66
CA SER A 55 53.99 12.66 -8.29
C SER A 55 54.80 12.15 -9.47
N LYS A 56 55.53 11.03 -9.28
CA LYS A 56 56.30 10.37 -10.35
C LYS A 56 55.41 10.02 -11.55
N ARG A 57 54.22 9.46 -11.32
CA ARG A 57 53.29 9.08 -12.39
C ARG A 57 52.79 10.30 -13.18
N LEU A 58 52.58 11.43 -12.52
CA LEU A 58 52.19 12.68 -13.17
C LEU A 58 53.35 13.28 -13.98
N GLU A 59 54.57 13.24 -13.47
CA GLU A 59 55.77 13.69 -14.20
C GLU A 59 56.01 12.84 -15.46
N ILE A 60 55.85 11.52 -15.37
CA ILE A 60 55.91 10.60 -16.52
C ILE A 60 54.82 10.95 -17.55
N ALA A 61 53.59 11.18 -17.10
CA ALA A 61 52.50 11.50 -18.01
C ALA A 61 52.70 12.86 -18.69
N ASP A 62 53.20 13.87 -17.97
CA ASP A 62 53.47 15.21 -18.49
C ASP A 62 54.60 15.20 -19.52
N THR A 63 55.71 14.51 -19.23
CA THR A 63 56.84 14.36 -20.17
C THR A 63 56.45 13.62 -21.45
N LEU A 64 55.63 12.56 -21.35
CA LEU A 64 55.08 11.87 -22.52
C LEU A 64 54.09 12.74 -23.31
N ALA A 65 53.25 13.52 -22.61
CA ALA A 65 52.29 14.41 -23.25
C ALA A 65 52.97 15.57 -24.00
N LYS A 66 53.98 16.20 -23.39
CA LYS A 66 54.80 17.26 -24.01
C LYS A 66 55.49 16.77 -25.28
N ASN A 67 56.01 15.55 -25.26
CA ASN A 67 56.74 14.96 -26.37
C ASN A 67 55.86 14.13 -27.34
N ALA A 68 54.53 14.21 -27.23
CA ALA A 68 53.63 13.34 -27.98
C ALA A 68 53.76 13.49 -29.51
N ASN A 69 53.94 14.72 -30.02
CA ASN A 69 54.14 14.96 -31.46
C ASN A 69 55.44 14.32 -31.98
N PHE A 70 56.49 14.34 -31.17
CA PHE A 70 57.77 13.72 -31.50
C PHE A 70 57.65 12.19 -31.53
N LEU A 71 57.00 11.60 -30.52
CA LEU A 71 56.81 10.15 -30.43
C LEU A 71 55.94 9.61 -31.57
N VAL A 72 54.84 10.30 -31.90
CA VAL A 72 53.93 9.89 -32.99
C VAL A 72 54.57 10.11 -34.36
N SER A 73 55.31 11.20 -34.58
CA SER A 73 55.95 11.46 -35.88
C SER A 73 57.05 10.44 -36.20
N LYS A 74 57.98 10.19 -35.27
CA LYS A 74 59.08 9.25 -35.47
C LYS A 74 58.62 7.80 -35.61
N SER A 75 57.59 7.39 -34.88
CA SER A 75 56.99 6.06 -35.05
C SER A 75 56.25 5.92 -36.39
N ALA A 76 55.56 6.97 -36.84
CA ALA A 76 54.91 6.99 -38.14
C ALA A 76 55.90 6.95 -39.31
N ASP A 77 57.03 7.65 -39.22
CA ASP A 77 58.08 7.66 -40.25
C ASP A 77 58.69 6.26 -40.49
N LYS A 78 58.66 5.39 -39.47
CA LYS A 78 59.18 4.02 -39.58
C LYS A 78 58.24 3.08 -40.34
N ILE A 79 56.94 3.39 -40.40
CA ILE A 79 55.92 2.55 -41.04
C ILE A 79 55.38 3.13 -42.36
N PHE A 80 55.46 4.46 -42.55
CA PHE A 80 54.96 5.16 -43.71
C PHE A 80 56.10 5.75 -44.56
N VAL A 81 55.96 5.65 -45.88
CA VAL A 81 56.94 6.17 -46.86
C VAL A 81 56.23 7.01 -47.91
N GLY A 82 56.89 8.07 -48.43
CA GLY A 82 56.41 8.84 -49.58
C GLY A 82 55.54 10.06 -49.24
N GLY A 83 55.74 10.69 -48.07
CA GLY A 83 55.09 11.94 -47.66
C GLY A 83 55.35 12.22 -46.17
N SER A 84 54.99 13.40 -45.66
CA SER A 84 55.07 13.73 -44.22
C SER A 84 53.84 13.20 -43.47
N PRO A 85 53.95 12.15 -42.64
CA PRO A 85 52.80 11.55 -41.97
C PRO A 85 52.07 12.56 -41.09
N ILE A 86 52.82 13.34 -40.31
CA ILE A 86 52.32 14.25 -39.26
C ILE A 86 51.26 15.26 -39.74
N SER A 87 51.26 15.61 -41.03
CA SER A 87 50.26 16.52 -41.62
C SER A 87 48.82 16.01 -41.52
N TYR A 88 48.63 14.71 -41.31
CA TYR A 88 47.32 14.07 -41.14
C TYR A 88 46.89 13.92 -39.67
N LEU A 89 47.67 14.41 -38.71
CA LEU A 89 47.31 14.36 -37.28
C LEU A 89 46.26 15.42 -36.96
N GLU A 90 45.11 14.99 -36.45
CA GLU A 90 44.04 15.89 -36.00
C GLU A 90 44.03 15.94 -34.47
N ARG A 91 44.37 17.10 -33.89
CA ARG A 91 44.15 17.47 -32.49
C ARG A 91 43.55 18.89 -32.43
N PRO A 92 42.52 19.16 -31.60
CA PRO A 92 41.76 18.24 -30.76
C PRO A 92 40.74 17.39 -31.56
N GLN A 93 40.53 16.13 -31.15
CA GLN A 93 39.55 15.24 -31.79
C GLN A 93 38.12 15.46 -31.29
N THR A 94 37.97 16.24 -30.23
CA THR A 94 36.69 16.70 -29.71
C THR A 94 36.28 17.96 -30.46
N SER A 95 35.05 18.02 -30.95
CA SER A 95 34.48 19.20 -31.61
C SER A 95 34.19 20.38 -30.67
N PHE A 96 34.76 20.39 -29.46
CA PHE A 96 34.58 21.44 -28.47
C PHE A 96 35.71 22.47 -28.58
N LEU A 97 35.39 23.74 -28.38
CA LEU A 97 36.38 24.80 -28.22
C LEU A 97 37.06 24.62 -26.86
N ASP A 98 38.34 24.24 -26.87
CA ASP A 98 39.13 24.15 -25.64
C ASP A 98 39.31 25.56 -25.05
N ILE A 99 38.67 25.82 -23.90
CA ILE A 99 38.79 27.10 -23.18
C ILE A 99 40.20 27.27 -22.58
N THR A 100 40.90 26.15 -22.33
CA THR A 100 42.23 26.10 -21.72
C THR A 100 43.38 26.26 -22.72
N SER A 101 43.11 26.22 -24.03
CA SER A 101 44.14 26.29 -25.09
C SER A 101 44.36 27.70 -25.65
N SER A 102 43.89 28.76 -24.98
CA SER A 102 44.20 30.14 -25.37
C SER A 102 45.62 30.55 -24.96
N SER A 103 46.26 29.84 -24.04
CA SER A 103 47.66 30.07 -23.64
C SER A 103 48.68 29.15 -24.33
N SER A 104 48.26 28.03 -24.92
CA SER A 104 49.16 27.05 -25.57
C SER A 104 49.49 27.36 -27.03
N LEU A 105 48.70 28.22 -27.71
CA LEU A 105 48.98 28.67 -29.08
C LEU A 105 50.27 29.51 -29.19
N LEU A 106 50.75 30.10 -28.09
CA LEU A 106 52.05 30.77 -28.04
C LEU A 106 53.24 29.81 -27.82
N MET A 107 52.98 28.53 -27.52
CA MET A 107 54.02 27.53 -27.26
C MET A 107 54.31 26.62 -28.46
N GLU A 108 53.38 26.54 -29.42
CA GLU A 108 53.57 25.81 -30.69
C GLU A 108 54.60 26.47 -31.63
N GLN A 109 54.94 27.74 -31.42
CA GLN A 109 56.00 28.43 -32.18
C GLN A 109 57.42 28.17 -31.63
N ASN A 110 57.57 27.51 -30.48
CA ASN A 110 58.87 27.25 -29.85
C ASN A 110 59.24 25.75 -29.80
N LEU A 111 58.88 24.97 -30.82
CA LEU A 111 59.39 23.60 -31.03
C LEU A 111 60.70 23.59 -31.85
N SER A 112 61.59 24.51 -31.51
CA SER A 112 63.01 24.51 -31.88
C SER A 112 63.82 24.85 -30.63
N GLY A 113 63.94 23.92 -29.69
CA GLY A 113 64.74 24.15 -28.48
C GLY A 113 64.88 22.93 -27.58
N SER A 114 66.12 22.47 -27.44
CA SER A 114 66.63 21.50 -26.44
C SER A 114 66.54 19.99 -26.71
N ALA A 115 66.79 19.57 -27.95
CA ALA A 115 67.43 18.26 -28.23
C ALA A 115 68.24 18.26 -29.55
N SER A 116 68.65 19.45 -30.03
CA SER A 116 69.26 19.65 -31.34
C SER A 116 70.74 20.00 -31.22
N SER A 117 71.53 19.12 -30.60
CA SER A 117 73.00 19.22 -30.62
C SER A 117 73.66 17.92 -31.06
N ASN A 118 73.03 17.14 -31.97
CA ASN A 118 73.62 15.97 -32.65
C ASN A 118 72.87 15.64 -33.96
N LEU A 119 72.59 16.65 -34.80
CA LEU A 119 71.80 16.47 -36.02
C LEU A 119 72.61 16.05 -37.26
N ILE A 120 73.95 16.07 -37.21
CA ILE A 120 74.80 15.80 -38.39
C ILE A 120 75.47 14.42 -38.34
N ASP A 121 75.78 13.87 -37.15
CA ASP A 121 76.49 12.59 -37.05
C ASP A 121 75.60 11.33 -37.17
N ASN A 122 74.27 11.49 -37.27
CA ASN A 122 73.33 10.36 -37.35
C ASN A 122 72.60 10.22 -38.71
N LEU A 123 72.95 11.03 -39.71
CA LEU A 123 72.24 11.05 -41.01
C LEU A 123 72.65 9.90 -41.96
N SER A 124 73.67 9.11 -41.64
CA SER A 124 74.18 8.05 -42.55
C SER A 124 74.34 6.65 -41.93
N PHE A 125 73.96 6.44 -40.66
CA PHE A 125 73.95 5.11 -40.03
C PHE A 125 72.70 4.97 -39.15
N SER A 126 71.74 4.11 -39.54
CA SER A 126 70.72 3.45 -38.67
C SER A 126 69.29 3.37 -39.22
N LEU A 127 69.02 3.76 -40.48
CA LEU A 127 67.68 3.57 -41.08
C LEU A 127 67.23 2.09 -41.09
N PHE A 128 68.15 1.15 -40.91
CA PHE A 128 67.88 -0.25 -40.58
C PHE A 128 68.98 -0.79 -39.65
N ASN A 129 69.10 -0.29 -38.41
CA ASN A 129 69.90 -1.02 -37.40
C ASN A 129 69.17 -2.34 -37.04
N SER A 130 69.88 -3.44 -37.28
CA SER A 130 69.49 -4.84 -37.28
C SER A 130 69.35 -5.47 -35.89
N ASP A 131 68.93 -4.71 -34.87
CA ASP A 131 68.83 -5.25 -33.51
C ASP A 131 67.41 -5.65 -33.10
N ASP A 132 66.38 -5.16 -33.81
CA ASP A 132 65.00 -5.62 -33.64
C ASP A 132 64.56 -6.44 -34.86
N SER A 133 64.32 -7.74 -34.64
CA SER A 133 63.73 -8.60 -35.66
C SER A 133 62.39 -8.03 -36.15
N LEU A 134 62.35 -7.66 -37.44
CA LEU A 134 61.10 -7.22 -38.08
C LEU A 134 60.11 -8.39 -38.08
N PRO A 135 58.84 -8.18 -37.71
CA PRO A 135 57.86 -9.24 -37.73
C PRO A 135 57.66 -9.77 -39.17
N PRO A 136 57.42 -11.09 -39.34
CA PRO A 136 57.23 -11.69 -40.65
C PRO A 136 56.03 -11.03 -41.37
N GLY A 137 56.23 -10.60 -42.61
CA GLY A 137 55.18 -9.97 -43.42
C GLY A 137 55.10 -8.44 -43.36
N PHE A 138 56.02 -7.76 -42.67
CA PHE A 138 56.09 -6.29 -42.67
C PHE A 138 56.38 -5.71 -44.06
N LYS A 139 55.56 -4.75 -44.51
CA LYS A 139 55.79 -3.93 -45.70
C LYS A 139 55.51 -2.46 -45.37
N PRO A 140 56.41 -1.51 -45.73
CA PRO A 140 56.16 -0.09 -45.50
C PRO A 140 54.96 0.38 -46.34
N ILE A 141 54.12 1.22 -45.74
CA ILE A 141 52.87 1.69 -46.34
C ILE A 141 53.14 3.02 -47.08
N ASN A 142 52.77 3.10 -48.36
CA ASN A 142 52.91 4.34 -49.11
C ASN A 142 51.75 5.30 -48.80
N VAL A 143 52.06 6.51 -48.33
CA VAL A 143 51.08 7.53 -47.90
C VAL A 143 50.06 7.86 -49.01
N VAL A 144 50.52 8.00 -50.27
CA VAL A 144 49.68 8.36 -51.41
C VAL A 144 48.68 7.24 -51.74
N ARG A 145 49.13 5.98 -51.70
CA ARG A 145 48.26 4.81 -51.96
C ARG A 145 47.29 4.55 -50.80
N TYR A 146 47.70 4.87 -49.58
CA TYR A 146 46.88 4.68 -48.39
C TYR A 146 45.72 5.68 -48.34
N GLY A 147 45.95 6.92 -48.77
CA GLY A 147 44.91 7.95 -48.85
C GLY A 147 44.63 8.61 -47.50
N SER A 148 44.11 9.84 -47.55
CA SER A 148 44.01 10.73 -46.40
C SER A 148 43.15 10.19 -45.26
N ALA A 149 41.99 9.60 -45.55
CA ALA A 149 41.07 9.12 -44.52
C ALA A 149 41.64 7.93 -43.72
N ARG A 150 42.34 7.01 -44.37
CA ARG A 150 43.00 5.89 -43.68
C ARG A 150 44.24 6.36 -42.92
N MET A 151 44.97 7.32 -43.48
CA MET A 151 46.12 7.94 -42.83
C MET A 151 45.74 8.64 -41.51
N LYS A 152 44.66 9.44 -41.53
CA LYS A 152 44.11 10.09 -40.33
C LYS A 152 43.76 9.09 -39.24
N LYS A 153 43.14 7.95 -39.60
CA LYS A 153 42.84 6.86 -38.64
C LYS A 153 44.11 6.29 -38.02
N SER A 154 45.11 5.96 -38.83
CA SER A 154 46.37 5.38 -38.33
C SER A 154 47.11 6.33 -37.37
N LEU A 155 47.19 7.62 -37.68
CA LEU A 155 47.81 8.59 -36.75
C LEU A 155 46.99 8.84 -35.49
N ARG A 156 45.66 8.89 -35.61
CA ARG A 156 44.77 8.93 -34.46
C ARG A 156 44.99 7.71 -33.56
N ASP A 157 45.14 6.53 -34.13
CA ASP A 157 45.27 5.30 -33.35
C ASP A 157 46.63 5.27 -32.62
N LEU A 158 47.72 5.74 -33.25
CA LEU A 158 49.01 5.95 -32.56
C LEU A 158 48.90 6.95 -31.40
N ASP A 159 48.18 8.05 -31.62
CA ASP A 159 47.90 9.03 -30.56
C ASP A 159 47.05 8.42 -29.42
N TRP A 160 46.06 7.60 -29.75
CA TRP A 160 45.22 6.90 -28.77
C TRP A 160 46.02 5.92 -27.92
N PHE A 161 46.96 5.17 -28.51
CA PHE A 161 47.84 4.29 -27.74
C PHE A 161 48.65 5.08 -26.71
N LEU A 162 49.24 6.21 -27.09
CA LEU A 162 50.01 7.05 -26.18
C LEU A 162 49.11 7.65 -25.08
N ARG A 163 47.93 8.14 -25.45
CA ARG A 163 46.98 8.74 -24.50
C ARG A 163 46.43 7.73 -23.50
N TYR A 164 46.07 6.53 -23.93
CA TYR A 164 45.60 5.50 -23.01
C TYR A 164 46.74 4.96 -22.15
N LEU A 165 47.97 4.96 -22.65
CA LEU A 165 49.14 4.61 -21.87
C LEU A 165 49.39 5.62 -20.74
N THR A 166 49.32 6.94 -21.02
CA THR A 166 49.44 7.95 -19.95
C THR A 166 48.29 7.85 -18.95
N TYR A 167 47.07 7.58 -19.40
CA TYR A 167 45.93 7.34 -18.50
C TYR A 167 46.11 6.10 -17.62
N ALA A 168 46.65 5.01 -18.16
CA ALA A 168 46.91 3.79 -17.41
C ALA A 168 47.99 4.01 -16.34
N ILE A 169 49.07 4.74 -16.67
CA ILE A 169 50.13 5.08 -15.72
C ILE A 169 49.57 5.91 -14.55
N ILE A 170 48.73 6.91 -14.84
CA ILE A 170 48.08 7.74 -13.81
C ILE A 170 47.09 6.89 -12.98
N ALA A 171 46.30 6.04 -13.62
CA ALA A 171 45.31 5.17 -12.96
C ALA A 171 45.95 4.08 -12.09
N GLY A 172 47.20 3.70 -12.39
CA GLY A 172 47.96 2.69 -11.66
C GLY A 172 47.71 1.25 -12.07
N ASP A 173 46.80 1.02 -13.03
CA ASP A 173 46.38 -0.30 -13.47
C ASP A 173 46.35 -0.35 -15.01
N THR A 174 46.52 -1.55 -15.53
CA THR A 174 46.66 -1.82 -16.96
C THR A 174 45.34 -2.19 -17.62
N ASN A 175 44.25 -2.27 -16.84
CA ASN A 175 42.92 -2.66 -17.31
C ASN A 175 42.42 -1.82 -18.51
N ILE A 176 42.68 -0.50 -18.52
CA ILE A 176 42.32 0.39 -19.65
C ILE A 176 42.95 -0.13 -20.96
N LEU A 177 44.21 -0.59 -20.89
CA LEU A 177 44.96 -1.07 -22.03
C LEU A 177 44.47 -2.47 -22.42
N SER A 178 44.38 -3.40 -21.46
CA SER A 178 44.00 -4.78 -21.76
C SER A 178 42.60 -4.89 -22.37
N VAL A 179 41.62 -4.11 -21.91
CA VAL A 179 40.24 -4.20 -22.41
C VAL A 179 40.09 -3.59 -23.81
N ASN A 180 40.78 -2.47 -24.08
CA ASN A 180 40.60 -1.74 -25.34
C ASN A 180 41.49 -2.25 -26.48
N ILE A 181 42.63 -2.88 -26.14
CA ILE A 181 43.62 -3.33 -27.13
C ILE A 181 43.39 -4.80 -27.50
N ARG A 182 42.89 -5.62 -26.57
CA ARG A 182 42.65 -7.04 -26.82
C ARG A 182 41.63 -7.24 -27.95
N GLY A 183 42.03 -8.01 -28.98
CA GLY A 183 41.20 -8.25 -30.17
C GLY A 183 41.20 -7.12 -31.20
N LEU A 184 41.84 -5.98 -30.92
CA LEU A 184 41.95 -4.87 -31.87
C LEU A 184 42.75 -5.26 -33.11
N ARG A 185 43.75 -6.15 -32.96
CA ARG A 185 44.59 -6.63 -34.06
C ARG A 185 43.77 -7.17 -35.23
N GLU A 186 42.79 -8.02 -34.95
CA GLU A 186 41.94 -8.65 -35.97
C GLU A 186 40.98 -7.66 -36.63
N LEU A 187 40.55 -6.63 -35.88
CA LEU A 187 39.75 -5.53 -36.45
C LEU A 187 40.58 -4.65 -37.39
N ILE A 188 41.85 -4.41 -37.03
CA ILE A 188 42.78 -3.61 -37.82
C ILE A 188 43.28 -4.37 -39.04
N ASP A 189 43.51 -5.69 -38.95
CA ASP A 189 44.08 -6.50 -40.03
C ASP A 189 43.27 -6.43 -41.34
N ASN A 190 41.95 -6.21 -41.22
CA ASN A 190 41.06 -5.99 -42.37
C ASN A 190 41.34 -4.68 -43.14
N ALA A 191 41.98 -3.69 -42.51
CA ALA A 191 42.17 -2.34 -43.05
C ALA A 191 43.63 -1.92 -43.18
N CYS A 192 44.52 -2.42 -42.32
CA CYS A 192 45.94 -2.11 -42.23
C CYS A 192 46.73 -3.36 -41.82
N SER A 193 48.01 -3.43 -42.19
CA SER A 193 48.88 -4.53 -41.76
C SER A 193 49.10 -4.50 -40.25
N SER A 194 48.70 -5.58 -39.55
CA SER A 194 48.96 -5.77 -38.12
C SER A 194 50.45 -5.70 -37.77
N ALA A 195 51.32 -6.19 -38.65
CA ALA A 195 52.79 -6.10 -38.50
C ALA A 195 53.28 -4.64 -38.44
N ALA A 196 52.68 -3.73 -39.20
CA ALA A 196 53.05 -2.31 -39.17
C ALA A 196 52.70 -1.67 -37.81
N ALA A 197 51.54 -2.01 -37.23
CA ALA A 197 51.16 -1.50 -35.92
C ALA A 197 52.13 -1.95 -34.80
N ILE A 198 52.58 -3.21 -34.84
CA ILE A 198 53.57 -3.75 -33.87
C ILE A 198 54.90 -3.01 -33.97
N VAL A 199 55.39 -2.78 -35.20
CA VAL A 199 56.65 -2.03 -35.42
C VAL A 199 56.52 -0.60 -34.89
N ALA A 200 55.40 0.08 -35.14
CA ALA A 200 55.18 1.43 -34.61
C ALA A 200 55.15 1.45 -33.08
N LEU A 201 54.47 0.51 -32.43
CA LEU A 201 54.43 0.42 -30.97
C LEU A 201 55.80 0.12 -30.34
N ARG A 202 56.59 -0.78 -30.96
CA ARG A 202 57.98 -1.06 -30.52
C ARG A 202 58.86 0.18 -30.65
N GLU A 203 58.69 0.96 -31.71
CA GLU A 203 59.42 2.21 -31.90
C GLU A 203 59.00 3.27 -30.87
N MET A 204 57.69 3.44 -30.64
CA MET A 204 57.19 4.35 -29.60
C MET A 204 57.76 4.00 -28.23
N ARG A 205 57.80 2.71 -27.88
CA ARG A 205 58.42 2.21 -26.63
C ARG A 205 59.90 2.60 -26.56
N LYS A 206 60.68 2.34 -27.62
CA LYS A 206 62.11 2.65 -27.64
C LYS A 206 62.36 4.15 -27.44
N LEU A 207 61.61 4.98 -28.17
CA LEU A 207 61.71 6.43 -28.08
C LEU A 207 61.27 6.96 -26.72
N SER A 208 60.19 6.43 -26.13
CA SER A 208 59.75 6.83 -24.80
C SER A 208 60.78 6.48 -23.73
N LEU A 209 61.42 5.31 -23.80
CA LEU A 209 62.44 4.91 -22.83
C LEU A 209 63.68 5.80 -22.89
N ASN A 210 64.03 6.33 -24.07
CA ASN A 210 65.14 7.27 -24.21
C ASN A 210 64.87 8.63 -23.53
N LEU A 211 63.60 9.01 -23.33
CA LEU A 211 63.24 10.24 -22.62
C LEU A 211 63.50 10.14 -21.11
N PHE A 212 63.62 8.93 -20.54
CA PHE A 212 63.76 8.68 -19.11
C PHE A 212 65.09 8.02 -18.74
N ASN A 213 66.17 8.29 -19.47
CA ASN A 213 67.48 7.71 -19.14
C ASN A 213 68.02 8.18 -17.78
N ASP A 214 67.54 9.33 -17.29
CA ASP A 214 67.98 9.94 -16.03
C ASP A 214 67.24 9.38 -14.79
N ASP A 215 66.04 8.80 -14.96
CA ASP A 215 65.23 8.23 -13.87
C ASP A 215 64.90 6.75 -14.14
N GLY A 216 65.59 5.86 -13.42
CA GLY A 216 65.46 4.42 -13.56
C GLY A 216 64.08 3.88 -13.21
N ASP A 217 63.46 4.39 -12.14
CA ASP A 217 62.14 3.93 -11.67
C ASP A 217 61.04 4.30 -12.69
N ALA A 218 61.11 5.52 -13.23
CA ALA A 218 60.18 6.00 -14.25
C ALA A 218 60.32 5.17 -15.55
N LYS A 219 61.55 4.86 -15.93
CA LYS A 219 61.85 4.04 -17.11
C LYS A 219 61.30 2.63 -16.99
N GLU A 220 61.46 1.98 -15.83
CA GLU A 220 60.91 0.65 -15.55
C GLU A 220 59.38 0.65 -15.63
N LEU A 221 58.72 1.61 -14.97
CA LEU A 221 57.27 1.76 -15.04
C LEU A 221 56.79 1.90 -16.49
N VAL A 222 57.36 2.84 -17.26
CA VAL A 222 56.98 3.06 -18.67
C VAL A 222 57.20 1.78 -19.49
N GLN A 223 58.31 1.08 -19.28
CA GLN A 223 58.62 -0.18 -19.96
C GLN A 223 57.53 -1.23 -19.74
N ASP A 224 57.08 -1.42 -18.50
CA ASP A 224 56.05 -2.39 -18.15
C ASP A 224 54.72 -2.11 -18.84
N TYR A 225 54.25 -0.86 -18.82
CA TYR A 225 53.00 -0.49 -19.49
C TYR A 225 53.08 -0.67 -21.02
N PHE A 226 54.21 -0.33 -21.65
CA PHE A 226 54.39 -0.57 -23.09
C PHE A 226 54.47 -2.05 -23.44
N ASN A 227 55.11 -2.87 -22.60
CA ASN A 227 55.15 -4.32 -22.79
C ASN A 227 53.74 -4.90 -22.79
N ILE A 228 52.87 -4.41 -21.91
CA ILE A 228 51.47 -4.85 -21.85
C ILE A 228 50.72 -4.45 -23.11
N VAL A 229 50.85 -3.20 -23.58
CA VAL A 229 50.26 -2.74 -24.86
C VAL A 229 50.63 -3.66 -26.02
N ILE A 230 51.91 -3.99 -26.16
CA ILE A 230 52.40 -4.83 -27.25
C ILE A 230 51.89 -6.27 -27.08
N SER A 231 51.97 -6.83 -25.88
CA SER A 231 51.54 -8.20 -25.61
C SER A 231 50.04 -8.41 -25.84
N GLU A 232 49.20 -7.48 -25.40
CA GLU A 232 47.75 -7.55 -25.58
C GLU A 232 47.35 -7.33 -27.05
N PHE A 233 48.11 -6.54 -27.80
CA PHE A 233 47.89 -6.38 -29.24
C PHE A 233 48.30 -7.64 -30.02
N GLU A 234 49.40 -8.30 -29.67
CA GLU A 234 49.84 -9.54 -30.31
C GLU A 234 48.93 -10.75 -29.99
N SER A 235 48.19 -10.67 -28.89
CA SER A 235 47.29 -11.72 -28.45
C SER A 235 45.99 -11.81 -29.29
N PRO A 236 45.40 -13.01 -29.45
CA PRO A 236 44.15 -13.18 -30.18
C PRO A 236 42.94 -12.63 -29.41
N SER A 237 41.86 -12.30 -30.12
CA SER A 237 40.60 -11.90 -29.49
C SER A 237 40.06 -12.98 -28.56
N LEU A 238 39.34 -12.53 -27.54
CA LEU A 238 38.68 -13.40 -26.58
C LEU A 238 37.36 -13.91 -27.17
N SER A 239 37.01 -15.15 -26.86
CA SER A 239 35.74 -15.75 -27.28
C SER A 239 34.55 -15.09 -26.57
N ASP A 240 33.47 -14.83 -27.30
CA ASP A 240 32.23 -14.32 -26.72
C ASP A 240 31.66 -15.27 -25.66
N LYS A 241 31.23 -14.71 -24.52
CA LYS A 241 30.51 -15.45 -23.49
C LYS A 241 29.07 -15.67 -23.94
N LEU A 242 28.73 -16.93 -24.24
CA LEU A 242 27.39 -17.33 -24.63
C LEU A 242 26.53 -17.67 -23.41
N ARG A 243 25.32 -17.12 -23.38
CA ARG A 243 24.28 -17.43 -22.38
C ARG A 243 23.22 -18.30 -23.05
N LYS A 244 23.36 -19.61 -22.93
CA LYS A 244 22.35 -20.59 -23.39
C LYS A 244 21.25 -20.72 -22.34
N ARG A 245 20.05 -21.11 -22.77
CA ARG A 245 18.88 -21.29 -21.90
C ARG A 245 18.35 -22.72 -22.03
N PHE A 246 17.79 -23.22 -20.93
CA PHE A 246 17.26 -24.58 -20.85
C PHE A 246 15.79 -24.69 -21.28
N SER A 247 15.03 -23.59 -21.19
CA SER A 247 13.62 -23.55 -21.56
C SER A 247 13.40 -22.70 -22.81
N GLN A 248 12.35 -23.04 -23.58
CA GLN A 248 12.06 -22.45 -24.89
C GLN A 248 11.54 -21.00 -24.83
N ASP A 249 10.96 -20.61 -23.69
CA ASP A 249 10.42 -19.28 -23.43
C ASP A 249 11.52 -18.24 -23.12
N LEU A 250 12.72 -18.70 -22.75
CA LEU A 250 13.87 -17.86 -22.43
C LEU A 250 14.75 -17.66 -23.65
N GLN A 251 15.15 -16.41 -23.89
CA GLN A 251 16.07 -16.08 -24.98
C GLN A 251 17.54 -16.32 -24.60
N GLY A 252 18.30 -16.85 -25.55
CA GLY A 252 19.76 -16.91 -25.47
C GLY A 252 20.40 -15.56 -25.83
N LEU A 253 21.52 -15.25 -25.18
CA LEU A 253 22.24 -13.98 -25.40
C LEU A 253 23.75 -14.24 -25.52
N ARG A 254 24.50 -13.23 -25.99
CA ARG A 254 25.96 -13.25 -26.03
C ARG A 254 26.54 -11.95 -25.48
N LEU A 255 27.73 -12.02 -24.90
CA LEU A 255 28.48 -10.87 -24.41
C LEU A 255 29.95 -10.99 -24.81
N PRO A 256 30.55 -9.96 -25.43
CA PRO A 256 31.99 -9.91 -25.64
C PRO A 256 32.73 -10.01 -24.31
N GLN A 257 33.70 -10.91 -24.21
CA GLN A 257 34.38 -11.17 -22.93
C GLN A 257 35.15 -9.94 -22.40
N ILE A 258 35.66 -9.09 -23.29
CA ILE A 258 36.28 -7.81 -22.93
C ILE A 258 35.33 -6.90 -22.12
N TYR A 259 34.02 -6.94 -22.38
CA TYR A 259 33.03 -6.15 -21.65
C TYR A 259 32.84 -6.65 -20.22
N ASN A 260 32.98 -7.96 -20.00
CA ASN A 260 32.92 -8.56 -18.66
C ASN A 260 34.20 -8.27 -17.85
N ASN A 261 35.35 -8.27 -18.53
CA ASN A 261 36.64 -8.00 -17.89
C ASN A 261 36.83 -6.51 -17.53
N ALA A 262 35.98 -5.62 -18.06
CA ALA A 262 36.06 -4.19 -17.80
C ALA A 262 35.68 -3.84 -16.34
N GLY A 263 36.54 -3.06 -15.69
CA GLY A 263 36.38 -2.66 -14.29
C GLY A 263 36.68 -3.79 -13.29
N GLU A 264 36.02 -3.74 -12.14
CA GLU A 264 36.21 -4.74 -11.08
C GLU A 264 35.17 -5.87 -11.18
N SER A 265 35.62 -7.11 -11.15
CA SER A 265 34.76 -8.29 -11.13
C SER A 265 34.13 -8.50 -9.74
N ILE A 266 32.96 -9.13 -9.68
CA ILE A 266 32.35 -9.51 -8.40
C ILE A 266 33.09 -10.71 -7.82
N GLN A 267 33.47 -10.62 -6.54
CA GLN A 267 34.10 -11.73 -5.84
C GLN A 267 33.12 -12.90 -5.65
N LYS A 268 33.59 -14.11 -5.95
CA LYS A 268 32.83 -15.34 -5.78
C LYS A 268 33.37 -16.11 -4.59
N PHE A 269 32.48 -16.40 -3.64
CA PHE A 269 32.82 -17.14 -2.44
C PHE A 269 32.56 -18.63 -2.67
N VAL A 270 33.59 -19.45 -2.46
CA VAL A 270 33.54 -20.90 -2.63
C VAL A 270 33.88 -21.55 -1.30
N MET A 271 33.08 -22.55 -0.89
CA MET A 271 33.35 -23.32 0.33
C MET A 271 34.11 -24.59 -0.02
N LYS A 272 35.28 -24.78 0.60
CA LYS A 272 36.04 -26.05 0.56
C LYS A 272 36.41 -26.50 1.97
N SER A 273 36.58 -27.81 2.15
CA SER A 273 36.89 -28.40 3.45
C SER A 273 38.24 -27.92 4.02
N SER A 274 39.22 -27.67 3.14
CA SER A 274 40.60 -27.27 3.48
C SER A 274 40.82 -25.77 3.75
N LEU A 275 39.76 -24.95 3.75
CA LEU A 275 39.89 -23.50 3.96
C LEU A 275 40.20 -23.16 5.42
N SER A 276 40.86 -22.01 5.61
CA SER A 276 41.08 -21.43 6.93
C SER A 276 39.76 -21.09 7.62
N THR A 277 39.77 -21.00 8.94
CA THR A 277 38.57 -20.62 9.72
C THR A 277 38.04 -19.25 9.32
N ASN A 278 38.93 -18.30 9.02
CA ASN A 278 38.58 -16.96 8.56
C ASN A 278 37.89 -16.99 7.19
N GLU A 279 38.43 -17.72 6.22
CA GLU A 279 37.81 -17.85 4.89
C GLU A 279 36.43 -18.51 4.99
N LYS A 280 36.30 -19.58 5.78
CA LYS A 280 35.02 -20.24 6.04
C LYS A 280 34.00 -19.27 6.63
N ASN A 281 34.42 -18.40 7.56
CA ASN A 281 33.55 -17.37 8.13
C ASN A 281 33.12 -16.32 7.09
N LEU A 282 34.03 -15.88 6.21
CA LEU A 282 33.70 -14.94 5.12
C LEU A 282 32.68 -15.54 4.14
N VAL A 283 32.81 -16.83 3.80
CA VAL A 283 31.85 -17.53 2.95
C VAL A 283 30.47 -17.59 3.62
N VAL A 284 30.40 -17.94 4.90
CA VAL A 284 29.14 -17.95 5.67
C VAL A 284 28.50 -16.56 5.72
N GLN A 285 29.30 -15.52 5.95
CA GLN A 285 28.82 -14.13 5.92
C GLN A 285 28.32 -13.72 4.53
N ALA A 286 28.96 -14.19 3.45
CA ALA A 286 28.47 -13.98 2.09
C ALA A 286 27.11 -14.66 1.87
N CYS A 287 26.90 -15.89 2.37
CA CYS A 287 25.60 -16.56 2.32
C CYS A 287 24.50 -15.74 3.00
N TYR A 288 24.77 -15.18 4.19
CA TYR A 288 23.79 -14.35 4.89
C TYR A 288 23.44 -13.09 4.12
N ARG A 289 24.44 -12.40 3.54
CA ARG A 289 24.23 -11.20 2.74
C ARG A 289 23.41 -11.49 1.48
N GLN A 290 23.67 -12.62 0.82
CA GLN A 290 22.93 -13.03 -0.36
C GLN A 290 21.47 -13.40 -0.06
N VAL A 291 21.23 -14.25 0.95
CA VAL A 291 19.88 -14.80 1.25
C VAL A 291 19.01 -13.80 1.99
N PHE A 292 19.59 -13.00 2.91
CA PHE A 292 18.84 -12.05 3.75
C PHE A 292 19.02 -10.58 3.35
N GLU A 293 19.73 -10.31 2.24
CA GLU A 293 20.09 -8.96 1.73
C GLU A 293 21.04 -8.16 2.63
N ARG A 294 21.39 -8.71 3.80
CA ARG A 294 22.21 -8.08 4.83
C ARG A 294 22.76 -9.12 5.78
N ASP A 295 23.83 -8.77 6.49
CA ASP A 295 24.35 -9.62 7.56
C ASP A 295 23.48 -9.53 8.83
N ILE A 296 22.60 -10.51 9.00
CA ILE A 296 21.71 -10.64 10.16
C ILE A 296 22.45 -11.05 11.44
N SER A 297 23.60 -11.71 11.31
CA SER A 297 24.40 -12.19 12.45
C SER A 297 25.07 -11.01 13.14
N LYS A 298 25.69 -10.11 12.36
CA LYS A 298 26.32 -8.90 12.88
C LYS A 298 25.30 -7.89 13.42
N ALA A 299 24.17 -7.71 12.74
CA ALA A 299 23.20 -6.67 13.12
C ALA A 299 22.29 -7.05 14.30
N TYR A 300 21.85 -8.32 14.37
CA TYR A 300 20.82 -8.75 15.32
C TYR A 300 21.22 -10.00 16.12
N ASN A 301 22.44 -10.50 15.96
CA ASN A 301 22.94 -11.72 16.61
C ASN A 301 22.10 -12.99 16.30
N LEU A 302 21.48 -13.03 15.11
CA LEU A 302 20.76 -14.22 14.63
C LEU A 302 21.76 -15.18 13.97
N LYS A 303 21.95 -16.35 14.57
CA LYS A 303 22.93 -17.36 14.11
C LYS A 303 22.27 -18.72 13.92
N PHE A 304 22.76 -19.47 12.93
CA PHE A 304 22.37 -20.85 12.69
C PHE A 304 23.55 -21.77 13.03
N THR A 305 23.85 -21.91 14.33
CA THR A 305 25.05 -22.60 14.84
C THR A 305 25.20 -24.00 14.25
N ASP A 306 24.11 -24.76 14.17
CA ASP A 306 24.11 -26.14 13.72
C ASP A 306 24.46 -26.22 12.23
N LEU A 307 23.77 -25.41 11.40
CA LEU A 307 24.02 -25.34 9.96
C LEU A 307 25.44 -24.81 9.65
N GLU A 308 25.92 -23.82 10.41
CA GLU A 308 27.27 -23.30 10.28
C GLU A 308 28.34 -24.35 10.62
N SER A 309 28.10 -25.18 11.63
CA SER A 309 29.02 -26.27 11.98
C SER A 309 29.06 -27.34 10.88
N GLN A 310 27.90 -27.69 10.32
CA GLN A 310 27.77 -28.69 9.26
C GLN A 310 28.42 -28.22 7.95
N ILE A 311 28.27 -26.95 7.57
CA ILE A 311 28.94 -26.42 6.37
C ILE A 311 30.45 -26.31 6.57
N LYS A 312 30.91 -25.91 7.77
CA LYS A 312 32.34 -25.79 8.10
C LYS A 312 33.08 -27.14 8.10
N THR A 313 32.38 -28.21 8.47
CA THR A 313 32.88 -29.59 8.44
C THR A 313 32.74 -30.24 7.07
N GLY A 314 31.95 -29.66 6.16
CA GLY A 314 31.69 -30.21 4.83
C GLY A 314 30.61 -31.31 4.80
N GLN A 315 29.82 -31.45 5.87
CA GLN A 315 28.66 -32.34 5.90
C GLN A 315 27.53 -31.83 5.01
N LEU A 316 27.36 -30.50 4.95
CA LEU A 316 26.45 -29.83 4.03
C LEU A 316 27.24 -29.10 2.95
N SER A 317 26.74 -29.18 1.71
CA SER A 317 27.20 -28.30 0.64
C SER A 317 26.67 -26.88 0.81
N VAL A 318 27.23 -25.91 0.08
CA VAL A 318 26.72 -24.52 0.08
C VAL A 318 25.29 -24.47 -0.44
N LYS A 319 24.99 -25.26 -1.47
CA LYS A 319 23.64 -25.42 -2.02
C LYS A 319 22.63 -25.88 -0.97
N GLU A 320 22.98 -26.89 -0.16
CA GLU A 320 22.09 -27.39 0.89
C GLU A 320 21.99 -26.42 2.07
N PHE A 321 23.08 -25.74 2.41
CA PHE A 321 23.06 -24.67 3.41
C PHE A 321 22.10 -23.55 3.01
N ILE A 322 22.14 -23.10 1.75
CA ILE A 322 21.21 -22.08 1.23
C ILE A 322 19.76 -22.59 1.22
N ARG A 323 19.54 -23.86 0.87
CA ARG A 323 18.22 -24.49 0.96
C ARG A 323 17.68 -24.43 2.38
N ALA A 324 18.50 -24.78 3.37
CA ALA A 324 18.12 -24.73 4.78
C ALA A 324 17.85 -23.29 5.26
N LEU A 325 18.67 -22.32 4.85
CA LEU A 325 18.45 -20.91 5.18
C LEU A 325 17.14 -20.37 4.59
N ALA A 326 16.84 -20.68 3.33
CA ALA A 326 15.63 -20.20 2.66
C ALA A 326 14.34 -20.87 3.17
N LYS A 327 14.44 -22.07 3.77
CA LYS A 327 13.34 -22.74 4.48
C LYS A 327 13.22 -22.35 5.95
N SER A 328 14.15 -21.55 6.47
CA SER A 328 14.16 -21.17 7.88
C SER A 328 12.95 -20.30 8.26
N SER A 329 12.57 -20.36 9.53
CA SER A 329 11.54 -19.48 10.10
C SER A 329 11.89 -18.00 9.97
N ILE A 330 13.19 -17.65 10.04
CA ILE A 330 13.69 -16.29 9.89
C ILE A 330 13.44 -15.80 8.46
N TYR A 331 13.74 -16.62 7.44
CA TYR A 331 13.49 -16.24 6.05
C TYR A 331 11.99 -16.08 5.79
N ARG A 332 11.17 -17.02 6.27
CA ARG A 332 9.71 -16.94 6.17
C ARG A 332 9.15 -15.66 6.78
N LYS A 333 9.58 -15.31 8.00
CA LYS A 333 9.13 -14.09 8.71
C LYS A 333 9.50 -12.81 7.96
N GLN A 334 10.67 -12.77 7.31
CA GLN A 334 11.16 -11.58 6.63
C GLN A 334 10.63 -11.44 5.19
N PHE A 335 10.58 -12.53 4.42
CA PHE A 335 10.36 -12.49 2.96
C PHE A 335 9.12 -13.23 2.46
N TYR A 336 8.41 -13.98 3.33
CA TYR A 336 7.17 -14.66 2.97
C TYR A 336 5.94 -13.96 3.57
N GLU A 337 5.85 -13.88 4.90
CA GLU A 337 4.67 -13.38 5.62
C GLU A 337 4.25 -11.94 5.27
N PRO A 338 5.17 -10.96 5.10
CA PRO A 338 4.77 -9.58 4.83
C PRO A 338 4.52 -9.27 3.34
N PHE A 339 4.43 -10.30 2.49
CA PHE A 339 4.31 -10.18 1.03
C PHE A 339 3.23 -11.07 0.44
N VAL A 340 2.73 -10.69 -0.74
CA VAL A 340 1.85 -11.52 -1.56
C VAL A 340 2.69 -12.59 -2.27
N ASN A 341 2.13 -13.78 -2.52
CA ASN A 341 2.80 -14.88 -3.24
C ASN A 341 3.53 -14.42 -4.53
N SER A 342 2.93 -13.51 -5.30
CA SER A 342 3.55 -12.95 -6.51
C SER A 342 4.86 -12.22 -6.22
N ARG A 343 4.93 -11.49 -5.10
CA ARG A 343 6.13 -10.76 -4.67
C ARG A 343 7.15 -11.68 -4.00
N VAL A 344 6.69 -12.68 -3.24
CA VAL A 344 7.55 -13.73 -2.67
C VAL A 344 8.37 -14.41 -3.77
N LEU A 345 7.74 -14.75 -4.90
CA LEU A 345 8.40 -15.36 -6.04
C LEU A 345 9.54 -14.47 -6.56
N GLU A 346 9.28 -13.19 -6.80
CA GLU A 346 10.28 -12.24 -7.33
C GLU A 346 11.48 -12.09 -6.38
N LEU A 347 11.23 -12.08 -5.08
CA LEU A 347 12.30 -12.02 -4.07
C LEU A 347 13.07 -13.34 -4.00
N ALA A 348 12.41 -14.50 -4.06
CA ALA A 348 13.08 -15.79 -4.09
C ALA A 348 14.03 -15.94 -5.30
N PHE A 349 13.62 -15.44 -6.46
CA PHE A 349 14.48 -15.37 -7.66
C PHE A 349 15.73 -14.51 -7.43
N LYS A 350 15.57 -13.37 -6.75
CA LYS A 350 16.70 -12.51 -6.36
C LYS A 350 17.67 -13.24 -5.44
N HIS A 351 17.17 -13.81 -4.34
CA HIS A 351 18.01 -14.41 -3.29
C HIS A 351 18.70 -15.69 -3.76
N LEU A 352 17.98 -16.58 -4.47
CA LEU A 352 18.47 -17.92 -4.82
C LEU A 352 19.15 -17.99 -6.18
N LEU A 353 18.63 -17.26 -7.18
CA LEU A 353 19.17 -17.29 -8.54
C LEU A 353 19.94 -16.02 -8.91
N GLY A 354 19.93 -14.97 -8.07
CA GLY A 354 20.65 -13.74 -8.35
C GLY A 354 20.14 -12.97 -9.57
N ARG A 355 18.89 -13.19 -10.03
CA ARG A 355 18.27 -12.48 -11.16
C ARG A 355 16.78 -12.28 -10.95
N GLY A 356 16.14 -11.46 -11.79
CA GLY A 356 14.68 -11.42 -11.89
C GLY A 356 14.12 -12.52 -12.80
N PRO A 357 12.81 -12.83 -12.71
CA PRO A 357 12.15 -13.66 -13.72
C PRO A 357 12.21 -12.98 -15.10
N SER A 358 12.20 -13.78 -16.15
CA SER A 358 12.50 -13.36 -17.53
C SER A 358 11.26 -13.42 -18.45
N SER A 359 10.37 -14.38 -18.21
CA SER A 359 9.14 -14.55 -18.97
C SER A 359 7.90 -14.61 -18.06
N ILE A 360 6.72 -14.44 -18.68
CA ILE A 360 5.46 -14.59 -17.94
C ILE A 360 5.14 -16.07 -17.74
N GLU A 361 5.54 -16.92 -18.67
CA GLU A 361 5.41 -18.37 -18.61
C GLU A 361 6.24 -18.95 -17.45
N GLU A 362 7.50 -18.51 -17.31
CA GLU A 362 8.37 -18.83 -16.16
C GLU A 362 7.71 -18.40 -14.84
N PHE A 363 7.17 -17.17 -14.79
CA PHE A 363 6.47 -16.69 -13.60
C PHE A 363 5.27 -17.55 -13.25
N GLN A 364 4.43 -17.93 -14.23
CA GLN A 364 3.25 -18.76 -14.02
C GLN A 364 3.61 -20.15 -13.49
N ASN A 365 4.66 -20.77 -14.04
CA ASN A 365 5.12 -22.08 -13.61
C ASN A 365 5.51 -22.07 -12.12
N TYR A 366 6.39 -21.16 -11.71
CA TYR A 366 6.81 -21.08 -10.31
C TYR A 366 5.71 -20.56 -9.38
N PHE A 367 4.81 -19.71 -9.87
CA PHE A 367 3.67 -19.24 -9.09
C PHE A 367 2.67 -20.38 -8.79
N SER A 368 2.47 -21.30 -9.75
CA SER A 368 1.63 -22.49 -9.53
C SER A 368 2.22 -23.40 -8.45
N ILE A 369 3.54 -23.59 -8.45
CA ILE A 369 4.27 -24.38 -7.44
C ILE A 369 4.14 -23.73 -6.07
N LEU A 370 4.38 -22.43 -5.97
CA LEU A 370 4.27 -21.68 -4.72
C LEU A 370 2.85 -21.74 -4.14
N SER A 371 1.83 -21.64 -5.00
CA SER A 371 0.43 -21.67 -4.59
C SER A 371 0.00 -23.06 -4.09
N ASN A 372 0.54 -24.14 -4.69
CA ASN A 372 0.16 -25.51 -4.36
C ASN A 372 0.99 -26.11 -3.22
N ARG A 373 2.31 -25.83 -3.17
CA ARG A 373 3.27 -26.46 -2.25
C ARG A 373 3.86 -25.50 -1.21
N GLY A 374 3.51 -24.22 -1.26
CA GLY A 374 4.04 -23.20 -0.36
C GLY A 374 5.51 -22.86 -0.62
N LEU A 375 6.12 -22.19 0.36
CA LEU A 375 7.49 -21.67 0.27
C LEU A 375 8.52 -22.79 0.06
N ASP A 376 8.45 -23.87 0.82
CA ASP A 376 9.43 -24.95 0.79
C ASP A 376 9.48 -25.61 -0.58
N GLY A 377 8.31 -25.82 -1.19
CA GLY A 377 8.20 -26.35 -2.54
C GLY A 377 8.85 -25.43 -3.58
N LEU A 378 8.64 -24.10 -3.48
CA LEU A 378 9.29 -23.14 -4.36
C LEU A 378 10.82 -23.18 -4.22
N VAL A 379 11.33 -23.13 -2.99
CA VAL A 379 12.77 -23.16 -2.70
C VAL A 379 13.42 -24.42 -3.27
N ASP A 380 12.80 -25.58 -3.05
CA ASP A 380 13.32 -26.84 -3.60
C ASP A 380 13.36 -26.84 -5.12
N THR A 381 12.32 -26.32 -5.78
CA THR A 381 12.31 -26.27 -7.25
C THR A 381 13.36 -25.34 -7.84
N LEU A 382 13.63 -24.20 -7.20
CA LEU A 382 14.65 -23.25 -7.66
C LEU A 382 16.06 -23.82 -7.49
N ILE A 383 16.35 -24.41 -6.32
CA ILE A 383 17.69 -24.94 -6.01
C ILE A 383 17.98 -26.24 -6.78
N ASN A 384 16.95 -27.04 -7.09
CA ASN A 384 17.09 -28.25 -7.90
C ASN A 384 17.05 -27.98 -9.40
N SER A 385 16.95 -26.71 -9.82
CA SER A 385 16.96 -26.35 -11.23
C SER A 385 18.35 -26.58 -11.86
N ILE A 386 18.35 -26.95 -13.13
CA ILE A 386 19.58 -27.13 -13.92
C ILE A 386 20.35 -25.81 -14.01
N GLU A 387 19.62 -24.68 -14.06
CA GLU A 387 20.23 -23.34 -14.05
C GLU A 387 21.02 -23.07 -12.76
N TYR A 388 20.50 -23.45 -11.59
CA TYR A 388 21.23 -23.28 -10.34
C TYR A 388 22.54 -24.07 -10.36
N ALA A 389 22.50 -25.32 -10.81
CA ALA A 389 23.67 -26.18 -10.90
C ALA A 389 24.73 -25.66 -11.88
N ASP A 390 24.33 -25.12 -13.03
CA ASP A 390 25.25 -24.55 -14.04
C ASP A 390 25.98 -23.29 -13.54
N TYR A 391 25.27 -22.38 -12.86
CA TYR A 391 25.85 -21.12 -12.41
C TYR A 391 26.63 -21.22 -11.09
N PHE A 392 26.15 -22.02 -10.14
CA PHE A 392 26.68 -22.03 -8.77
C PHE A 392 27.26 -23.40 -8.36
N GLY A 393 26.81 -24.48 -9.00
CA GLY A 393 27.13 -25.84 -8.58
C GLY A 393 26.68 -26.09 -7.14
N GLU A 394 27.53 -26.75 -6.36
CA GLU A 394 27.24 -27.08 -4.95
C GLU A 394 28.15 -26.34 -3.95
N GLU A 395 29.23 -25.72 -4.43
CA GLU A 395 30.27 -25.11 -3.60
C GLU A 395 30.27 -23.58 -3.63
N THR A 396 29.64 -22.95 -4.63
CA THR A 396 29.69 -21.49 -4.80
C THR A 396 28.45 -20.84 -4.18
N VAL A 397 28.66 -19.75 -3.44
CA VAL A 397 27.56 -18.91 -2.93
C VAL A 397 26.89 -18.19 -4.11
N PRO A 398 25.55 -18.18 -4.21
CA PRO A 398 24.84 -17.38 -5.20
C PRO A 398 25.25 -15.93 -5.12
N TYR A 399 25.30 -15.29 -6.28
CA TYR A 399 25.70 -13.90 -6.43
C TYR A 399 24.75 -13.20 -7.39
N LEU A 400 24.63 -11.87 -7.24
CA LEU A 400 23.80 -11.07 -8.12
C LEU A 400 24.39 -11.00 -9.52
N ARG A 401 23.57 -11.33 -10.52
CA ARG A 401 23.95 -11.32 -11.94
C ARG A 401 23.61 -9.96 -12.55
N ILE A 402 24.48 -8.99 -12.25
CA ILE A 402 24.35 -7.58 -12.69
C ILE A 402 24.92 -7.34 -14.10
N LEU A 403 24.86 -6.09 -14.56
CA LEU A 403 25.50 -5.66 -15.81
C LEU A 403 27.02 -5.88 -15.74
N GLY A 404 27.58 -6.43 -16.81
CA GLY A 404 29.01 -6.78 -16.92
C GLY A 404 29.24 -8.28 -16.75
N GLU A 405 28.70 -8.88 -15.67
CA GLU A 405 28.91 -10.30 -15.36
C GLU A 405 28.31 -11.26 -16.39
N GLU A 406 27.11 -10.92 -16.89
CA GLU A 406 26.43 -11.68 -17.94
C GLU A 406 25.69 -10.76 -18.91
N ALA A 407 25.36 -11.32 -20.08
CA ALA A 407 24.52 -10.65 -21.05
C ALA A 407 23.11 -10.44 -20.45
N GLN A 408 22.68 -9.18 -20.37
CA GLN A 408 21.39 -8.78 -19.84
C GLN A 408 20.34 -8.69 -20.95
N GLU A 409 19.13 -9.14 -20.66
CA GLU A 409 18.02 -8.97 -21.59
C GLU A 409 17.37 -7.59 -21.45
N SER A 410 16.90 -7.04 -22.57
CA SER A 410 16.20 -5.75 -22.58
C SER A 410 14.80 -5.83 -21.96
N LYS A 411 14.18 -7.02 -21.96
CA LYS A 411 12.79 -7.24 -21.56
C LYS A 411 12.51 -6.94 -20.09
N ASN A 412 13.45 -7.24 -19.19
CA ASN A 412 13.29 -7.04 -17.76
C ASN A 412 14.26 -5.99 -17.19
N TRP A 413 14.97 -5.25 -18.07
CA TRP A 413 16.08 -4.33 -17.75
C TRP A 413 15.86 -3.49 -16.48
N GLY A 414 14.88 -2.58 -16.51
CA GLY A 414 14.66 -1.65 -15.40
C GLY A 414 14.13 -2.32 -14.14
N ALA A 415 13.39 -3.43 -14.29
CA ALA A 415 12.85 -4.17 -13.16
C ALA A 415 13.94 -4.95 -12.42
N GLN A 416 14.85 -5.59 -13.16
CA GLN A 416 15.99 -6.31 -12.60
C GLN A 416 16.95 -5.38 -11.87
N ILE A 417 17.28 -4.22 -12.44
CA ILE A 417 18.16 -3.24 -11.79
C ILE A 417 17.55 -2.74 -10.48
N ARG A 418 16.23 -2.51 -10.44
CA ARG A 418 15.55 -2.14 -9.19
C ARG A 418 15.50 -3.27 -8.17
N LEU A 419 15.34 -4.51 -8.63
CA LEU A 419 15.29 -5.69 -7.76
C LEU A 419 16.59 -5.81 -6.96
N PHE A 420 17.74 -5.49 -7.55
CA PHE A 420 19.05 -5.58 -6.91
C PHE A 420 19.35 -4.50 -5.86
N ASN A 421 18.44 -3.56 -5.62
CA ASN A 421 18.61 -2.58 -4.55
C ASN A 421 18.08 -3.10 -3.21
N TYR A 422 18.63 -2.58 -2.11
CA TYR A 422 18.09 -2.80 -0.75
C TYR A 422 16.62 -2.33 -0.64
N SER A 423 16.25 -1.31 -1.42
CA SER A 423 14.89 -0.75 -1.44
C SER A 423 13.84 -1.70 -2.03
N ALA A 424 14.25 -2.76 -2.73
CA ALA A 424 13.34 -3.73 -3.32
C ALA A 424 12.45 -4.41 -2.26
N VAL A 425 12.96 -4.65 -1.05
CA VAL A 425 12.19 -5.28 0.03
C VAL A 425 10.99 -4.41 0.45
N PHE A 426 11.07 -3.10 0.31
CA PHE A 426 9.97 -2.19 0.66
C PHE A 426 8.87 -2.13 -0.39
N ARG A 427 9.10 -2.66 -1.61
CA ARG A 427 8.08 -2.74 -2.65
C ARG A 427 7.14 -3.90 -2.37
N LYS A 428 5.88 -3.57 -2.08
CA LYS A 428 4.81 -4.55 -1.75
C LYS A 428 4.02 -5.05 -2.96
N ILE A 429 4.01 -4.29 -4.05
CA ILE A 429 3.32 -4.66 -5.29
C ILE A 429 4.29 -5.48 -6.17
N PRO A 430 3.84 -6.61 -6.75
CA PRO A 430 4.67 -7.37 -7.68
C PRO A 430 4.95 -6.54 -8.94
N GLU A 431 6.14 -6.69 -9.50
CA GLU A 431 6.64 -5.84 -10.57
C GLU A 431 6.68 -6.56 -11.92
N PHE A 432 7.18 -7.79 -11.93
CA PHE A 432 7.43 -8.56 -13.14
C PHE A 432 6.15 -9.06 -13.77
N ILE A 433 5.23 -9.62 -12.98
CA ILE A 433 3.93 -10.08 -13.52
C ILE A 433 3.11 -8.93 -14.09
N THR A 434 3.10 -7.77 -13.42
CA THR A 434 2.40 -6.59 -13.95
C THR A 434 3.03 -6.13 -15.25
N LEU A 435 4.36 -6.07 -15.31
CA LEU A 435 5.09 -5.60 -16.48
C LEU A 435 4.96 -6.56 -17.67
N PHE A 436 5.11 -7.87 -17.46
CA PHE A 436 4.98 -8.84 -18.54
C PHE A 436 3.55 -8.96 -19.06
N SER A 437 2.55 -8.82 -18.18
CA SER A 437 1.16 -8.71 -18.59
C SER A 437 0.93 -7.42 -19.39
N ASP A 438 1.45 -6.29 -18.92
CA ASP A 438 1.30 -4.99 -19.57
C ASP A 438 1.92 -4.94 -20.98
N TYR A 439 2.99 -5.71 -21.23
CA TYR A 439 3.53 -5.85 -22.60
C TYR A 439 2.53 -6.48 -23.57
N LYS A 440 1.67 -7.37 -23.09
CA LYS A 440 0.64 -8.03 -23.91
C LYS A 440 -0.63 -7.16 -24.03
N THR A 441 -0.99 -6.39 -23.00
CA THR A 441 -2.23 -5.59 -22.96
C THR A 441 -2.12 -4.23 -23.68
N ALA A 442 -3.26 -3.54 -23.85
CA ALA A 442 -3.30 -2.15 -24.33
C ALA A 442 -2.81 -1.14 -23.27
N LEU A 443 -2.77 0.15 -23.64
CA LEU A 443 -2.44 1.23 -22.70
C LEU A 443 -3.42 1.21 -21.49
N PRO A 444 -2.92 1.34 -20.26
CA PRO A 444 -3.76 1.35 -19.07
C PRO A 444 -4.50 2.69 -18.90
N ASP A 445 -5.62 2.65 -18.17
CA ASP A 445 -6.32 3.86 -17.74
C ASP A 445 -5.59 4.54 -16.57
N GLN A 446 -4.72 5.49 -16.88
CA GLN A 446 -4.01 6.33 -15.92
C GLN A 446 -3.68 7.69 -16.54
N HIS A 447 -3.28 8.65 -15.70
CA HIS A 447 -2.73 9.93 -16.18
C HIS A 447 -1.55 9.73 -17.16
N PRO A 448 -1.39 10.57 -18.21
CA PRO A 448 -0.28 10.48 -19.16
C PRO A 448 1.13 10.49 -18.53
N TYR A 449 1.27 11.10 -17.36
CA TYR A 449 2.54 11.21 -16.62
C TYR A 449 2.73 10.16 -15.51
N GLY A 450 1.82 9.18 -15.40
CA GLY A 450 1.88 8.09 -14.44
C GLY A 450 0.88 8.21 -13.29
N LEU A 451 0.69 7.10 -12.56
CA LEU A 451 -0.39 6.90 -11.57
C LEU A 451 -0.51 7.99 -10.50
N GLY A 452 0.60 8.55 -10.02
CA GLY A 452 0.61 9.52 -8.92
C GLY A 452 0.10 10.92 -9.27
N ASN A 453 -0.30 11.16 -10.52
CA ASN A 453 -0.75 12.47 -11.01
C ASN A 453 -2.27 12.61 -11.10
N ASP A 454 -3.03 11.53 -10.97
CA ASP A 454 -4.48 11.62 -10.81
C ASP A 454 -4.83 11.84 -9.33
N PRO A 455 -5.69 12.81 -8.98
CA PRO A 455 -6.16 12.97 -7.61
C PRO A 455 -7.19 11.89 -7.27
N LEU A 456 -7.33 11.60 -5.97
CA LEU A 456 -8.46 10.80 -5.49
C LEU A 456 -9.76 11.63 -5.60
N ALA A 457 -10.82 11.05 -6.18
CA ALA A 457 -12.09 11.77 -6.39
C ALA A 457 -12.96 11.80 -5.13
N ILE A 458 -12.51 12.58 -4.15
CA ILE A 458 -13.18 12.89 -2.88
C ILE A 458 -13.80 14.30 -2.91
N GLN A 459 -14.61 14.65 -1.91
CA GLN A 459 -15.28 15.95 -1.85
C GLN A 459 -14.27 17.10 -1.64
N PHE A 460 -13.38 16.96 -0.66
CA PHE A 460 -12.36 17.94 -0.29
C PHE A 460 -10.96 17.35 -0.31
N GLY A 461 -9.95 18.22 -0.49
CA GLY A 461 -8.54 17.85 -0.42
C GLY A 461 -7.96 17.44 -1.77
N ALA A 462 -6.80 18.01 -2.09
CA ALA A 462 -6.01 17.61 -3.24
C ALA A 462 -5.08 16.46 -2.87
N ILE A 463 -5.67 15.29 -2.62
CA ILE A 463 -4.93 14.10 -2.19
C ILE A 463 -4.49 13.31 -3.41
N PHE A 464 -3.17 13.15 -3.55
CA PHE A 464 -2.55 12.32 -4.57
C PHE A 464 -1.87 11.11 -3.94
N PRO A 465 -1.90 9.93 -4.60
CA PRO A 465 -1.12 8.79 -4.16
C PRO A 465 0.37 9.16 -4.06
N ASN A 466 0.99 8.88 -2.92
CA ASN A 466 2.42 9.12 -2.74
C ASN A 466 3.22 7.94 -3.31
N ASN A 467 4.07 8.23 -4.29
CA ASN A 467 4.91 7.23 -4.95
C ASN A 467 5.94 6.60 -4.00
N LEU A 468 6.33 7.28 -2.92
CA LEU A 468 7.34 6.78 -1.96
C LEU A 468 6.76 5.67 -1.06
N VAL A 469 5.47 5.74 -0.74
CA VAL A 469 4.81 4.75 0.14
C VAL A 469 4.59 3.46 -0.64
N ASN A 470 5.21 2.36 -0.17
CA ASN A 470 5.24 1.06 -0.86
C ASN A 470 5.86 1.09 -2.27
N LEU A 471 6.54 2.18 -2.64
CA LEU A 471 7.17 2.41 -3.95
C LEU A 471 6.22 2.20 -5.14
N LYS A 472 4.97 2.66 -5.02
CA LYS A 472 3.92 2.49 -6.03
C LYS A 472 4.07 3.53 -7.14
N PHE A 473 4.81 3.19 -8.19
CA PHE A 473 4.83 3.96 -9.43
C PHE A 473 4.73 3.03 -10.64
N LYS A 474 4.04 3.51 -11.67
CA LYS A 474 3.92 2.88 -12.99
C LYS A 474 4.13 3.94 -14.04
N SER A 475 5.17 3.78 -14.85
CA SER A 475 5.46 4.63 -15.99
C SER A 475 4.98 3.95 -17.27
N VAL A 476 4.25 4.70 -18.09
CA VAL A 476 3.80 4.24 -19.41
C VAL A 476 3.99 5.38 -20.39
N PHE A 477 4.36 5.04 -21.63
CA PHE A 477 4.52 6.02 -22.68
C PHE A 477 3.17 6.35 -23.32
N PHE A 478 2.65 7.53 -23.01
CA PHE A 478 1.55 8.13 -23.75
C PHE A 478 2.12 9.04 -24.85
N GLY A 479 1.69 8.79 -26.09
CA GLY A 479 1.96 9.66 -27.22
C GLY A 479 1.37 11.07 -27.01
N LYS A 480 1.82 12.03 -27.81
CA LYS A 480 1.28 13.40 -27.78
C LYS A 480 -0.23 13.39 -28.00
N ASP A 481 -0.69 12.64 -28.99
CA ASP A 481 -2.08 12.62 -29.44
C ASP A 481 -2.81 11.42 -28.83
N THR A 482 -3.00 11.48 -27.51
CA THR A 482 -3.72 10.46 -26.74
C THR A 482 -4.93 11.07 -26.07
N ARG A 483 -6.01 10.28 -26.00
CA ARG A 483 -7.23 10.66 -25.31
C ARG A 483 -7.66 9.56 -24.35
N ARG A 484 -7.78 9.93 -23.09
CA ARG A 484 -8.31 9.12 -22.00
C ARG A 484 -9.82 8.96 -22.17
N ILE A 485 -10.31 7.75 -21.91
CA ILE A 485 -11.74 7.47 -21.88
C ILE A 485 -12.28 7.98 -20.54
N LEU A 486 -13.13 9.00 -20.60
CA LEU A 486 -13.78 9.57 -19.43
C LEU A 486 -15.24 9.11 -19.39
N LEU A 487 -15.68 8.65 -18.22
CA LEU A 487 -17.04 8.17 -17.99
C LEU A 487 -17.90 9.35 -17.53
N ARG A 488 -19.07 9.54 -18.15
CA ARG A 488 -20.01 10.62 -17.79
C ARG A 488 -20.59 10.34 -16.41
N ARG A 489 -20.62 11.36 -15.53
CA ARG A 489 -21.37 11.30 -14.26
C ARG A 489 -22.85 11.61 -14.54
N GLY A 490 -23.59 10.60 -14.96
CA GLY A 490 -24.99 10.68 -15.40
C GLY A 490 -25.27 9.68 -16.53
N PRO A 491 -26.31 9.88 -17.35
CA PRO A 491 -26.58 9.03 -18.50
C PRO A 491 -25.39 9.01 -19.48
N GLY A 492 -24.90 7.83 -19.84
CA GLY A 492 -23.75 7.66 -20.73
C GLY A 492 -23.97 8.23 -22.14
N ILE A 493 -25.23 8.35 -22.58
CA ILE A 493 -25.64 8.92 -23.87
C ILE A 493 -25.24 10.40 -23.97
N TYR A 494 -25.18 11.11 -22.84
CA TYR A 494 -24.75 12.51 -22.78
C TYR A 494 -23.23 12.68 -22.71
N SER A 495 -22.47 11.68 -23.18
CA SER A 495 -21.03 11.82 -23.36
C SER A 495 -20.74 12.83 -24.46
N GLN A 496 -19.95 13.86 -24.13
CA GLN A 496 -19.63 14.99 -25.00
C GLN A 496 -18.74 14.62 -26.18
N ILE A 497 -18.17 13.41 -26.17
CA ILE A 497 -17.35 12.90 -27.27
C ILE A 497 -18.24 12.46 -28.44
N SER A 498 -19.35 11.77 -28.15
CA SER A 498 -20.31 11.34 -29.17
C SER A 498 -21.39 12.39 -29.44
N ASN A 499 -21.81 13.14 -28.42
CA ASN A 499 -22.85 14.16 -28.52
C ASN A 499 -22.38 15.49 -27.89
N PRO A 500 -21.66 16.35 -28.63
CA PRO A 500 -21.14 17.62 -28.11
C PRO A 500 -22.25 18.60 -27.73
N ASN A 501 -23.41 18.54 -28.39
CA ASN A 501 -24.55 19.42 -28.08
C ASN A 501 -25.14 19.15 -26.69
N ALA A 502 -24.89 17.97 -26.11
CA ALA A 502 -25.36 17.60 -24.78
C ALA A 502 -24.65 18.32 -23.62
N ARG A 503 -23.65 19.18 -23.88
CA ARG A 503 -22.92 19.94 -22.84
C ARG A 503 -23.84 20.81 -21.96
N LYS A 504 -24.88 21.39 -22.55
CA LYS A 504 -25.88 22.25 -21.88
C LYS A 504 -26.94 21.46 -21.12
N LEU A 505 -27.11 20.17 -21.41
CA LEU A 505 -28.19 19.37 -20.84
C LEU A 505 -27.88 18.98 -19.39
N PHE A 506 -28.90 19.08 -18.53
CA PHE A 506 -28.78 18.65 -17.16
C PHE A 506 -28.69 17.12 -17.06
N PRO A 507 -27.89 16.58 -16.12
CA PRO A 507 -27.62 15.14 -16.03
C PRO A 507 -28.76 14.32 -15.40
N GLY A 508 -29.87 14.95 -14.97
CA GLY A 508 -31.01 14.28 -14.33
C GLY A 508 -30.69 13.70 -12.94
N SER A 509 -31.47 12.71 -12.50
CA SER A 509 -31.35 12.09 -11.17
C SER A 509 -30.08 11.26 -10.96
N LEU A 510 -29.49 10.74 -12.04
CA LEU A 510 -28.25 9.94 -12.01
C LEU A 510 -26.99 10.82 -11.83
N GLY A 511 -27.12 12.13 -12.06
CA GLY A 511 -26.04 13.11 -11.94
C GLY A 511 -25.98 13.82 -10.60
N PRO A 512 -24.99 14.71 -10.41
CA PRO A 512 -24.99 15.62 -9.27
C PRO A 512 -26.13 16.66 -9.37
N LYS A 513 -26.55 17.18 -8.22
CA LYS A 513 -27.46 18.32 -8.14
C LYS A 513 -26.80 19.55 -8.76
N VAL A 514 -27.52 20.22 -9.66
CA VAL A 514 -27.07 21.43 -10.34
C VAL A 514 -27.71 22.64 -9.68
N PHE A 515 -26.92 23.67 -9.39
CA PHE A 515 -27.38 24.94 -8.82
C PHE A 515 -27.30 26.02 -9.89
N THR A 516 -28.41 26.73 -10.10
CA THR A 516 -28.55 27.78 -11.11
C THR A 516 -29.00 29.09 -10.46
N VAL A 517 -28.45 30.21 -10.94
CA VAL A 517 -28.93 31.56 -10.63
C VAL A 517 -29.99 31.91 -11.68
N THR A 518 -31.27 31.72 -11.36
CA THR A 518 -32.38 32.01 -12.27
C THR A 518 -32.84 33.44 -12.13
N LYS A 519 -32.80 34.26 -13.19
CA LYS A 519 -33.42 35.61 -13.20
C LYS A 519 -34.93 35.55 -13.51
N LEU A 520 -35.71 34.73 -12.81
CA LEU A 520 -37.13 34.56 -13.09
C LEU A 520 -37.99 34.98 -11.89
N ASN A 521 -38.83 35.99 -12.17
CA ASN A 521 -39.87 36.64 -11.37
C ASN A 521 -39.42 37.49 -10.15
N GLN A 522 -39.87 38.75 -10.13
CA GLN A 522 -39.60 39.79 -9.12
C GLN A 522 -40.12 39.49 -7.70
N TYR A 523 -40.61 38.27 -7.42
CA TYR A 523 -41.37 37.95 -6.21
C TYR A 523 -40.83 36.76 -5.39
N GLU A 524 -39.73 36.11 -5.78
CA GLU A 524 -39.08 35.09 -4.96
C GLU A 524 -37.71 35.57 -4.48
N GLU A 525 -37.53 35.68 -3.17
CA GLU A 525 -36.22 35.96 -2.55
C GLU A 525 -35.24 34.84 -2.94
N GLN A 526 -34.28 35.16 -3.80
CA GLN A 526 -33.26 34.20 -4.17
C GLN A 526 -32.35 33.92 -2.98
N ASN A 527 -32.26 32.64 -2.60
CA ASN A 527 -31.37 32.18 -1.54
C ASN A 527 -29.90 32.19 -1.99
N PHE A 528 -29.32 33.37 -2.17
CA PHE A 528 -27.90 33.57 -2.52
C PHE A 528 -26.96 32.82 -1.57
N ASP A 529 -27.33 32.69 -0.29
CA ASP A 529 -26.54 31.96 0.70
C ASP A 529 -26.42 30.46 0.39
N VAL A 530 -27.45 29.84 -0.19
CA VAL A 530 -27.39 28.43 -0.62
C VAL A 530 -26.44 28.28 -1.81
N ILE A 531 -26.46 29.24 -2.72
CA ILE A 531 -25.59 29.26 -3.90
C ILE A 531 -24.13 29.48 -3.48
N ILE A 532 -23.86 30.43 -2.59
CA ILE A 532 -22.50 30.67 -2.04
C ILE A 532 -21.97 29.42 -1.34
N LYS A 533 -22.79 28.78 -0.49
CA LYS A 533 -22.43 27.50 0.15
C LYS A 533 -22.12 26.42 -0.88
N ALA A 534 -22.93 26.30 -1.94
CA ALA A 534 -22.67 25.35 -3.02
C ALA A 534 -21.36 25.65 -3.76
N ILE A 535 -21.02 26.93 -3.98
CA ILE A 535 -19.76 27.34 -4.61
C ILE A 535 -18.56 27.01 -3.73
N TYR A 536 -18.64 27.24 -2.42
CA TYR A 536 -17.57 26.83 -1.50
C TYR A 536 -17.38 25.32 -1.44
N LEU A 537 -18.47 24.56 -1.36
CA LEU A 537 -18.42 23.10 -1.46
C LEU A 537 -17.85 22.64 -2.79
N ARG A 538 -18.07 23.37 -3.89
CA ARG A 538 -17.49 23.02 -5.19
C ARG A 538 -15.99 23.31 -5.23
N ILE A 539 -15.58 24.55 -4.97
CA ILE A 539 -14.21 25.04 -5.16
C ILE A 539 -13.28 24.48 -4.07
N PHE A 540 -13.65 24.67 -2.81
CA PHE A 540 -12.83 24.25 -1.67
C PHE A 540 -13.12 22.82 -1.22
N GLY A 541 -14.31 22.28 -1.54
CA GLY A 541 -14.73 20.94 -1.10
C GLY A 541 -15.33 20.92 0.31
N ARG A 542 -15.22 22.03 1.05
CA ARG A 542 -15.64 22.20 2.43
C ARG A 542 -16.13 23.62 2.66
N LEU A 543 -16.82 23.84 3.77
CA LEU A 543 -17.03 25.19 4.28
C LEU A 543 -15.71 25.70 4.88
N LEU A 544 -15.46 26.99 4.70
CA LEU A 544 -14.23 27.67 5.12
C LEU A 544 -14.27 27.99 6.62
N TYR A 545 -13.09 28.12 7.23
CA TYR A 545 -12.99 28.59 8.62
C TYR A 545 -13.37 30.07 8.73
N HIS A 546 -13.79 30.53 9.91
CA HIS A 546 -14.24 31.92 10.10
C HIS A 546 -13.16 32.95 9.75
N GLU A 547 -11.90 32.68 10.09
CA GLU A 547 -10.75 33.52 9.73
C GLU A 547 -10.52 33.56 8.22
N GLU A 548 -10.63 32.40 7.55
CA GLU A 548 -10.51 32.26 6.11
C GLU A 548 -11.60 33.05 5.37
N LEU A 549 -12.84 33.03 5.89
CA LEU A 549 -13.98 33.77 5.35
C LEU A 549 -13.79 35.28 5.43
N SER A 550 -13.15 35.79 6.49
CA SER A 550 -12.96 37.23 6.69
C SER A 550 -12.33 37.94 5.48
N ASN A 551 -11.40 37.25 4.80
CA ASN A 551 -10.73 37.74 3.59
C ASN A 551 -11.65 37.74 2.35
N LEU A 552 -12.73 36.95 2.36
CA LEU A 552 -13.63 36.74 1.23
C LEU A 552 -14.98 37.47 1.36
N ILE A 553 -15.32 38.01 2.54
CA ILE A 553 -16.58 38.74 2.78
C ILE A 553 -16.81 39.86 1.76
N LYS A 554 -15.73 40.57 1.36
CA LYS A 554 -15.83 41.64 0.35
C LYS A 554 -16.38 41.10 -0.99
N ILE A 555 -15.92 39.94 -1.40
CA ILE A 555 -16.29 39.28 -2.66
C ILE A 555 -17.71 38.70 -2.54
N GLU A 556 -18.08 38.15 -1.36
CA GLU A 556 -19.44 37.68 -1.09
C GLU A 556 -20.46 38.82 -1.18
N ASN A 557 -20.18 39.97 -0.55
CA ASN A 557 -21.07 41.13 -0.58
C ASN A 557 -21.24 41.66 -2.01
N GLN A 558 -20.17 41.69 -2.81
CA GLN A 558 -20.26 42.07 -4.22
C GLN A 558 -21.15 41.12 -5.03
N PHE A 559 -21.12 39.82 -4.74
CA PHE A 559 -21.98 38.83 -5.39
C PHE A 559 -23.44 38.94 -4.92
N LYS A 560 -23.68 39.11 -3.61
CA LYS A 560 -25.04 39.32 -3.04
C LYS A 560 -25.69 40.58 -3.61
N ASN A 561 -24.92 41.65 -3.80
CA ASN A 561 -25.37 42.90 -4.40
C ASN A 561 -25.48 42.84 -5.94
N GLN A 562 -25.23 41.68 -6.55
CA GLN A 562 -25.29 41.46 -8.01
C GLN A 562 -24.34 42.34 -8.84
N VAL A 563 -23.25 42.82 -8.23
CA VAL A 563 -22.21 43.58 -8.94
C VAL A 563 -21.38 42.66 -9.84
N ILE A 564 -21.27 41.39 -9.46
CA ILE A 564 -20.39 40.39 -10.07
C ILE A 564 -21.21 39.17 -10.51
N CYS A 565 -20.93 38.65 -11.71
CA CYS A 565 -21.53 37.40 -12.22
C CYS A 565 -20.96 36.17 -11.50
N LEU A 566 -21.67 35.03 -11.53
CA LEU A 566 -21.21 33.81 -10.85
C LEU A 566 -19.85 33.32 -11.37
N LYS A 567 -19.59 33.43 -12.69
CA LYS A 567 -18.27 33.12 -13.28
C LYS A 567 -17.16 33.97 -12.69
N ASP A 568 -17.40 35.26 -12.53
CA ASP A 568 -16.42 36.22 -12.02
C ASP A 568 -16.22 36.04 -10.51
N PHE A 569 -17.28 35.67 -9.77
CA PHE A 569 -17.18 35.26 -8.37
C PHE A 569 -16.28 34.03 -8.21
N ILE A 570 -16.46 33.00 -9.04
CA ILE A 570 -15.58 31.81 -9.06
C ILE A 570 -14.14 32.20 -9.43
N ARG A 571 -13.96 33.10 -10.42
CA ARG A 571 -12.64 33.62 -10.81
C ARG A 571 -11.91 34.21 -9.61
N LEU A 572 -12.55 35.13 -8.88
CA LEU A 572 -11.96 35.79 -7.72
C LEU A 572 -11.65 34.81 -6.58
N LEU A 573 -12.52 33.81 -6.35
CA LEU A 573 -12.27 32.78 -5.33
C LEU A 573 -11.04 31.92 -5.66
N VAL A 574 -10.88 31.50 -6.92
CA VAL A 574 -9.73 30.68 -7.33
C VAL A 574 -8.44 31.51 -7.40
N GLN A 575 -8.54 32.80 -7.72
CA GLN A 575 -7.40 33.74 -7.71
C GLN A 575 -7.02 34.20 -6.29
N SER A 576 -7.84 33.90 -5.27
CA SER A 576 -7.54 34.25 -3.88
C SER A 576 -6.23 33.61 -3.38
N SER A 577 -5.56 34.31 -2.46
CA SER A 577 -4.36 33.80 -1.78
C SER A 577 -4.63 32.48 -1.06
N LEU A 578 -5.83 32.32 -0.51
CA LEU A 578 -6.26 31.13 0.20
C LEU A 578 -6.36 29.90 -0.71
N PHE A 579 -7.00 30.03 -1.87
CA PHE A 579 -7.07 28.91 -2.81
C PHE A 579 -5.66 28.54 -3.31
N ARG A 580 -4.85 29.54 -3.60
CA ARG A 580 -3.47 29.37 -4.06
C ARG A 580 -2.59 28.67 -3.02
N SER A 581 -2.69 29.02 -1.73
CA SER A 581 -1.91 28.36 -0.68
C SER A 581 -2.28 26.89 -0.52
N LEU A 582 -3.57 26.56 -0.62
CA LEU A 582 -4.07 25.19 -0.49
C LEU A 582 -3.68 24.30 -1.66
N TYR A 583 -3.86 24.76 -2.89
CA TYR A 583 -3.87 23.89 -4.08
C TYR A 583 -2.83 24.22 -5.16
N TRP A 584 -2.08 25.32 -5.03
CA TRP A 584 -1.04 25.68 -5.99
C TRP A 584 0.36 25.59 -5.39
N ASN A 585 0.60 26.25 -4.26
CA ASN A 585 1.93 26.34 -3.67
C ASN A 585 2.43 25.00 -3.10
N SER A 586 1.52 24.14 -2.65
CA SER A 586 1.84 22.86 -1.98
C SER A 586 2.03 21.68 -2.95
N LEU A 587 1.58 21.83 -4.20
CA LEU A 587 1.48 20.73 -5.16
C LEU A 587 2.50 20.86 -6.28
N TYR A 588 2.86 19.72 -6.86
CA TYR A 588 3.56 19.70 -8.15
C TYR A 588 2.70 20.38 -9.23
N ILE A 589 3.32 21.17 -10.10
CA ILE A 589 2.62 22.04 -11.07
C ILE A 589 1.56 21.27 -11.89
N CYS A 590 1.92 20.11 -12.47
CA CYS A 590 0.95 19.34 -13.26
C CYS A 590 -0.17 18.74 -12.40
N LYS A 591 0.11 18.38 -11.13
CA LYS A 591 -0.93 17.93 -10.19
C LYS A 591 -1.89 19.07 -9.83
N ALA A 592 -1.35 20.28 -9.65
CA ALA A 592 -2.15 21.47 -9.39
C ALA A 592 -3.05 21.80 -10.59
N ILE A 593 -2.49 21.81 -11.81
CA ILE A 593 -3.25 22.03 -13.05
C ILE A 593 -4.37 21.00 -13.17
N GLU A 594 -4.07 19.71 -13.01
CA GLU A 594 -5.06 18.63 -13.09
C GLU A 594 -6.16 18.79 -12.04
N TYR A 595 -5.82 19.11 -10.79
CA TYR A 595 -6.80 19.31 -9.73
C TYR A 595 -7.69 20.53 -9.97
N ILE A 596 -7.11 21.67 -10.37
CA ILE A 596 -7.86 22.90 -10.66
C ILE A 596 -8.79 22.69 -11.86
N HIS A 597 -8.30 22.03 -12.91
CA HIS A 597 -9.09 21.65 -14.06
C HIS A 597 -10.29 20.78 -13.67
N ASN A 598 -10.07 19.77 -12.81
CA ASN A 598 -11.14 18.94 -12.24
C ASN A 598 -12.20 19.74 -11.48
N LYS A 599 -11.81 20.80 -10.76
CA LYS A 599 -12.72 21.66 -9.98
C LYS A 599 -13.47 22.69 -10.84
N LEU A 600 -12.82 23.33 -11.80
CA LEU A 600 -13.45 24.36 -12.64
C LEU A 600 -14.28 23.74 -13.78
N ILE A 601 -13.71 22.82 -14.54
CA ILE A 601 -14.34 22.28 -15.76
C ILE A 601 -15.20 21.05 -15.42
N GLY A 602 -14.95 20.38 -14.30
CA GLY A 602 -15.75 19.23 -13.86
C GLY A 602 -15.35 17.90 -14.48
N ARG A 603 -14.17 17.81 -15.09
CA ARG A 603 -13.59 16.57 -15.60
C ARG A 603 -12.07 16.59 -15.47
N PRO A 604 -11.41 15.43 -15.50
CA PRO A 604 -9.97 15.36 -15.66
C PRO A 604 -9.57 15.79 -17.08
N THR A 605 -8.28 16.06 -17.27
CA THR A 605 -7.76 16.34 -18.61
C THR A 605 -7.91 15.13 -19.51
N TYR A 606 -8.13 15.37 -20.80
CA TYR A 606 -8.26 14.30 -21.78
C TYR A 606 -6.94 13.62 -22.08
N GLY A 607 -5.83 14.35 -22.03
CA GLY A 607 -4.55 13.79 -22.41
C GLY A 607 -3.45 14.84 -22.39
N ARG A 608 -2.33 14.48 -23.03
CA ARG A 608 -1.10 15.24 -22.91
C ARG A 608 -1.14 16.62 -23.56
N GLN A 609 -1.87 16.79 -24.66
CA GLN A 609 -1.97 18.09 -25.34
C GLN A 609 -2.59 19.16 -24.44
N GLU A 610 -3.70 18.83 -23.78
CA GLU A 610 -4.45 19.76 -22.93
C GLU A 610 -3.62 20.21 -21.73
N ILE A 611 -3.00 19.27 -21.00
CA ILE A 611 -2.17 19.62 -19.84
C ILE A 611 -0.92 20.42 -20.25
N ASN A 612 -0.34 20.14 -21.42
CA ASN A 612 0.80 20.90 -21.94
C ASN A 612 0.43 22.34 -22.29
N GLN A 613 -0.75 22.56 -22.88
CA GLN A 613 -1.22 23.92 -23.17
C GLN A 613 -1.32 24.75 -21.89
N TYR A 614 -1.92 24.19 -20.83
CA TYR A 614 -1.98 24.88 -19.54
C TYR A 614 -0.59 25.06 -18.90
N PHE A 615 0.29 24.07 -19.01
CA PHE A 615 1.66 24.17 -18.53
C PHE A 615 2.44 25.30 -19.24
N ASP A 616 2.31 25.42 -20.56
CA ASP A 616 2.95 26.49 -21.34
C ASP A 616 2.41 27.88 -20.97
N ILE A 617 1.11 28.00 -20.68
CA ILE A 617 0.51 29.24 -20.19
C ILE A 617 1.06 29.58 -18.81
N VAL A 618 1.16 28.61 -17.90
CA VAL A 618 1.74 28.80 -16.57
C VAL A 618 3.19 29.25 -16.69
N TYR A 619 3.98 28.61 -17.53
CA TYR A 619 5.39 28.94 -17.73
C TYR A 619 5.59 30.36 -18.27
N LYS A 620 4.78 30.78 -19.25
CA LYS A 620 4.93 32.09 -19.91
C LYS A 620 4.23 33.25 -19.19
N LYS A 621 3.03 33.01 -18.64
CA LYS A 621 2.10 34.07 -18.15
C LYS A 621 1.70 33.89 -16.69
N GLY A 622 2.02 32.77 -16.06
CA GLY A 622 1.76 32.51 -14.65
C GLY A 622 0.36 31.96 -14.32
N TYR A 623 0.10 31.86 -13.02
CA TYR A 623 -1.09 31.20 -12.44
C TYR A 623 -2.42 31.89 -12.81
N TYR A 624 -2.51 33.21 -12.66
CA TYR A 624 -3.76 33.95 -12.86
C TYR A 624 -4.31 33.79 -14.27
N MET A 625 -3.43 33.90 -15.28
CA MET A 625 -3.78 33.73 -16.68
C MET A 625 -4.20 32.30 -17.04
N MET A 626 -3.68 31.29 -16.33
CA MET A 626 -4.11 29.91 -16.49
C MET A 626 -5.54 29.72 -15.97
N VAL A 627 -5.89 30.32 -14.83
CA VAL A 627 -7.27 30.29 -14.31
C VAL A 627 -8.22 31.00 -15.28
N ASP A 628 -7.80 32.14 -15.83
CA ASP A 628 -8.59 32.88 -16.81
C ASP A 628 -8.77 32.10 -18.11
N SER A 629 -7.75 31.39 -18.58
CA SER A 629 -7.86 30.57 -19.78
C SER A 629 -8.79 29.37 -19.60
N MET A 630 -8.87 28.78 -18.38
CA MET A 630 -9.83 27.73 -18.06
C MET A 630 -11.28 28.25 -18.03
N LEU A 631 -11.52 29.38 -17.37
CA LEU A 631 -12.86 29.97 -17.23
C LEU A 631 -13.40 30.58 -18.54
N ASN A 632 -12.50 31.10 -19.38
CA ASN A 632 -12.85 31.65 -20.71
C ASN A 632 -12.85 30.58 -21.82
N SER A 633 -12.64 29.30 -21.46
CA SER A 633 -12.71 28.21 -22.43
C SER A 633 -14.13 28.04 -22.97
N GLN A 634 -14.23 27.67 -24.26
CA GLN A 634 -15.53 27.39 -24.89
C GLN A 634 -16.30 26.29 -24.14
N GLU A 635 -15.60 25.28 -23.62
CA GLU A 635 -16.22 24.20 -22.86
C GLU A 635 -16.86 24.70 -21.55
N TYR A 636 -16.20 25.61 -20.83
CA TYR A 636 -16.75 26.19 -19.61
C TYR A 636 -17.99 27.04 -19.92
N ILE A 637 -17.89 27.91 -20.94
CA ILE A 637 -18.97 28.80 -21.36
C ILE A 637 -20.20 28.00 -21.82
N GLU A 638 -20.02 26.93 -22.60
CA GLU A 638 -21.12 26.10 -23.06
C GLU A 638 -21.74 25.23 -21.96
N SER A 639 -20.93 24.74 -21.01
CA SER A 639 -21.42 23.80 -19.98
C SER A 639 -22.07 24.51 -18.79
N PHE A 640 -21.53 25.66 -18.38
CA PHE A 640 -21.94 26.38 -17.18
C PHE A 640 -22.41 27.81 -17.46
N GLY A 641 -21.78 28.48 -18.43
CA GLY A 641 -22.02 29.89 -18.69
C GLY A 641 -21.79 30.75 -17.44
N ASP A 642 -22.59 31.79 -17.29
CA ASP A 642 -22.46 32.75 -16.18
C ASP A 642 -23.45 32.50 -15.04
N ASN A 643 -24.29 31.46 -15.14
CA ASN A 643 -25.43 31.25 -14.22
C ASN A 643 -25.38 29.92 -13.45
N ILE A 644 -24.50 28.97 -13.81
CA ILE A 644 -24.50 27.61 -13.26
C ILE A 644 -23.25 27.39 -12.42
N VAL A 645 -23.41 26.87 -11.20
CA VAL A 645 -22.27 26.43 -10.38
C VAL A 645 -21.62 25.19 -11.01
N PRO A 646 -20.29 25.17 -11.20
CA PRO A 646 -19.60 24.00 -11.72
C PRO A 646 -19.92 22.74 -10.92
N TYR A 647 -20.08 21.62 -11.62
CA TYR A 647 -20.34 20.32 -11.00
C TYR A 647 -19.47 19.24 -11.65
N GLU A 648 -19.34 18.08 -11.00
CA GLU A 648 -18.58 16.95 -11.54
C GLU A 648 -19.32 16.34 -12.73
N ARG A 649 -18.79 16.54 -13.93
CA ARG A 649 -19.34 16.12 -15.22
C ARG A 649 -18.81 14.75 -15.65
N TYR A 650 -17.52 14.49 -15.44
CA TYR A 650 -16.88 13.22 -15.81
C TYR A 650 -16.01 12.67 -14.70
N ILE A 651 -15.89 11.36 -14.70
CA ILE A 651 -15.18 10.54 -13.73
C ILE A 651 -14.35 9.47 -14.47
N THR A 652 -13.24 9.05 -13.89
CA THR A 652 -12.39 7.98 -14.43
C THR A 652 -12.94 6.60 -14.05
N SER A 653 -12.48 5.53 -14.71
CA SER A 653 -12.91 4.17 -14.34
C SER A 653 -12.57 3.81 -12.90
N SER A 654 -11.40 4.25 -12.40
CA SER A 654 -10.97 4.03 -11.02
C SER A 654 -11.91 4.66 -10.00
N THR A 655 -12.42 5.87 -10.29
CA THR A 655 -13.34 6.59 -9.40
C THR A 655 -14.76 6.03 -9.44
N VAL A 656 -15.18 5.49 -10.58
CA VAL A 656 -16.43 4.75 -10.71
C VAL A 656 -16.43 3.50 -9.85
N LEU A 657 -15.32 2.75 -9.89
CA LEU A 657 -15.11 1.55 -9.07
C LEU A 657 -15.04 1.87 -7.59
N SER A 658 -14.32 2.93 -7.20
CA SER A 658 -14.21 3.32 -5.78
C SER A 658 -15.54 3.74 -5.17
N ARG A 659 -16.44 4.35 -5.98
CA ARG A 659 -17.79 4.71 -5.57
C ARG A 659 -18.81 3.59 -5.74
N SER A 660 -18.41 2.41 -6.23
CA SER A 660 -19.27 1.26 -6.51
C SER A 660 -20.46 1.54 -7.43
N LEU A 661 -20.34 2.52 -8.33
CA LEU A 661 -21.44 2.95 -9.22
C LEU A 661 -21.84 1.87 -10.26
N PHE A 662 -20.95 0.91 -10.52
CA PHE A 662 -21.20 -0.19 -11.46
C PHE A 662 -21.66 -1.50 -10.80
N THR A 663 -21.40 -1.73 -9.51
CA THR A 663 -21.65 -3.04 -8.87
C THR A 663 -21.82 -2.93 -7.35
N LYS A 664 -23.01 -2.50 -6.92
CA LYS A 664 -23.71 -3.01 -5.72
C LYS A 664 -25.20 -2.62 -5.69
N ILE A 665 -25.85 -2.53 -6.84
CA ILE A 665 -27.13 -3.27 -6.92
C ILE A 665 -26.67 -4.73 -6.89
N GLN A 666 -26.52 -5.27 -5.68
CA GLN A 666 -26.82 -6.68 -5.50
C GLN A 666 -28.13 -6.86 -6.24
N LYS A 667 -28.12 -7.59 -7.35
CA LYS A 667 -29.30 -8.34 -7.75
C LYS A 667 -29.38 -9.42 -6.68
N PRO A 668 -30.19 -9.30 -5.62
CA PRO A 668 -30.41 -10.42 -4.71
C PRO A 668 -31.47 -11.35 -5.35
N LYS A 669 -31.62 -11.31 -6.68
CA LYS A 669 -32.80 -11.81 -7.42
C LYS A 669 -32.53 -12.30 -8.85
N LEU A 670 -31.26 -12.48 -9.27
CA LEU A 670 -30.97 -13.05 -10.60
C LEU A 670 -30.34 -14.44 -10.58
N ASP A 671 -29.84 -14.90 -9.44
CA ASP A 671 -29.63 -16.34 -9.21
C ASP A 671 -30.96 -17.10 -9.06
N ILE A 672 -32.10 -16.39 -9.05
CA ILE A 672 -33.43 -17.00 -9.09
C ILE A 672 -33.83 -17.37 -10.52
N ILE A 673 -33.30 -16.71 -11.57
CA ILE A 673 -33.85 -16.89 -12.93
C ILE A 673 -33.21 -18.06 -13.68
N TYR A 674 -31.99 -18.48 -13.35
CA TYR A 674 -31.39 -19.69 -13.93
C TYR A 674 -31.72 -20.99 -13.18
N ASN A 675 -32.41 -20.91 -12.02
CA ASN A 675 -32.95 -22.05 -11.27
C ASN A 675 -34.48 -22.18 -11.41
N ASN A 676 -35.09 -21.57 -12.43
CA ASN A 676 -36.54 -21.49 -12.59
C ASN A 676 -37.20 -22.69 -13.30
N ASN A 677 -36.50 -23.81 -13.49
CA ASN A 677 -37.14 -25.05 -13.93
C ASN A 677 -37.53 -25.99 -12.76
N GLU A 678 -37.19 -25.69 -11.50
CA GLU A 678 -37.47 -26.60 -10.37
C GLU A 678 -38.23 -26.03 -9.17
N VAL A 679 -38.54 -24.72 -9.08
CA VAL A 679 -39.08 -24.14 -7.82
C VAL A 679 -40.60 -23.87 -7.81
N ILE A 680 -41.34 -24.13 -8.90
CA ILE A 680 -42.81 -24.12 -8.85
C ILE A 680 -43.31 -25.52 -8.49
N SER A 681 -43.06 -25.97 -7.25
CA SER A 681 -43.85 -27.05 -6.58
C SER A 681 -43.36 -27.39 -5.17
N LYS A 682 -43.20 -26.40 -4.28
CA LYS A 682 -43.28 -26.69 -2.83
C LYS A 682 -44.25 -25.72 -2.18
N ASN A 683 -45.51 -26.16 -2.07
CA ASN A 683 -46.48 -25.55 -1.17
C ASN A 683 -45.99 -25.72 0.27
N ASN A 684 -45.21 -24.74 0.76
CA ASN A 684 -44.71 -24.72 2.12
C ASN A 684 -45.76 -24.08 3.05
N PHE A 685 -46.30 -24.88 3.97
CA PHE A 685 -47.16 -24.46 5.09
C PHE A 685 -46.60 -23.27 5.92
N LEU A 686 -45.30 -22.98 5.82
CA LEU A 686 -44.64 -21.84 6.49
C LEU A 686 -45.18 -20.47 6.07
N GLY A 687 -45.74 -20.33 4.86
CA GLY A 687 -46.26 -19.04 4.37
C GLY A 687 -47.47 -18.52 5.16
N LEU A 688 -48.19 -19.40 5.85
CA LEU A 688 -49.34 -19.04 6.70
C LEU A 688 -48.90 -18.56 8.10
N VAL A 689 -47.69 -18.89 8.54
CA VAL A 689 -47.19 -18.63 9.91
C VAL A 689 -46.34 -17.36 9.98
N GLN A 690 -45.77 -16.91 8.86
CA GLN A 690 -44.91 -15.73 8.85
C GLN A 690 -45.71 -14.44 9.10
N ILE A 691 -45.46 -13.85 10.27
CA ILE A 691 -45.95 -12.53 10.66
C ILE A 691 -45.37 -11.49 9.68
N LYS A 692 -46.24 -10.82 8.92
CA LYS A 692 -45.86 -9.87 7.86
C LYS A 692 -45.52 -8.46 8.36
N GLU A 693 -45.81 -8.16 9.63
CA GLU A 693 -45.71 -6.81 10.19
C GLU A 693 -44.43 -6.61 11.00
N GLU A 694 -43.69 -5.53 10.73
CA GLU A 694 -42.62 -5.07 11.60
C GLU A 694 -43.23 -4.52 12.91
N ARG A 695 -42.91 -5.17 14.04
CA ARG A 695 -43.51 -4.83 15.33
C ARG A 695 -42.59 -3.90 16.12
N SER A 696 -43.13 -2.76 16.53
CA SER A 696 -42.48 -1.89 17.51
C SER A 696 -42.49 -2.53 18.91
N LEU A 697 -41.58 -2.07 19.78
CA LEU A 697 -41.50 -2.53 21.17
C LEU A 697 -42.82 -2.31 21.94
N GLN A 698 -43.57 -1.25 21.62
CA GLN A 698 -44.87 -0.97 22.22
C GLN A 698 -45.95 -1.98 21.79
N ASN A 699 -45.93 -2.42 20.53
CA ASN A 699 -46.80 -3.48 20.02
C ASN A 699 -46.49 -4.82 20.72
N ILE A 700 -45.21 -5.11 20.95
CA ILE A 700 -44.78 -6.30 21.70
C ILE A 700 -45.26 -6.23 23.15
N LEU A 701 -45.06 -5.10 23.84
CA LEU A 701 -45.51 -4.92 25.23
C LEU A 701 -47.04 -5.04 25.38
N GLN A 702 -47.82 -4.48 24.46
CA GLN A 702 -49.28 -4.62 24.47
C GLN A 702 -49.72 -6.08 24.33
N ARG A 703 -49.06 -6.85 23.46
CA ARG A 703 -49.34 -8.28 23.29
C ARG A 703 -48.84 -9.12 24.47
N MET A 704 -47.75 -8.72 25.12
CA MET A 704 -47.27 -9.38 26.34
C MET A 704 -48.24 -9.15 27.50
N ASN A 705 -48.83 -7.96 27.61
CA ASN A 705 -49.71 -7.58 28.71
C ASN A 705 -51.19 -7.94 28.46
N GLN A 706 -51.51 -8.69 27.40
CA GLN A 706 -52.89 -9.03 27.07
C GLN A 706 -53.47 -10.09 28.03
N GLY A 707 -54.77 -9.98 28.33
CA GLY A 707 -55.51 -10.95 29.14
C GLY A 707 -55.53 -10.62 30.63
N VAL A 708 -55.92 -11.61 31.43
CA VAL A 708 -55.93 -11.50 32.90
C VAL A 708 -54.49 -11.46 33.41
N THR A 709 -54.23 -10.65 34.44
CA THR A 709 -52.89 -10.50 35.01
C THR A 709 -52.26 -11.84 35.41
N ALA A 710 -50.95 -11.98 35.17
CA ALA A 710 -50.16 -13.17 35.53
C ALA A 710 -50.19 -13.50 37.04
N ARG A 711 -50.69 -12.57 37.87
CA ARG A 711 -50.87 -12.77 39.31
C ARG A 711 -51.80 -13.94 39.63
N ARG A 712 -52.74 -14.29 38.74
CA ARG A 712 -53.59 -15.49 38.89
C ARG A 712 -52.74 -16.76 38.97
N ASP A 713 -51.78 -16.89 38.06
CA ASP A 713 -50.95 -18.09 37.93
C ASP A 713 -49.83 -18.12 38.99
N GLN A 714 -49.47 -16.95 39.55
CA GLN A 714 -48.45 -16.79 40.60
C GLN A 714 -49.01 -16.78 42.04
N THR A 715 -50.28 -17.18 42.25
CA THR A 715 -50.86 -17.24 43.60
C THR A 715 -50.36 -18.48 44.36
N LYS A 716 -49.97 -18.29 45.63
CA LYS A 716 -49.61 -19.38 46.55
C LYS A 716 -50.74 -19.59 47.54
N ILE A 717 -51.26 -20.81 47.61
CA ILE A 717 -52.31 -21.22 48.55
C ILE A 717 -51.63 -21.88 49.76
N PHE A 718 -52.08 -21.52 50.97
CA PHE A 718 -51.61 -22.10 52.22
C PHE A 718 -52.67 -23.06 52.76
N GLU A 719 -52.29 -24.32 52.93
CA GLU A 719 -53.18 -25.40 53.37
C GLU A 719 -52.57 -26.13 54.58
N LEU A 720 -53.40 -26.44 55.57
CA LEU A 720 -53.04 -27.23 56.72
C LEU A 720 -53.26 -28.71 56.45
N ASN A 721 -52.16 -29.45 56.29
CA ASN A 721 -52.15 -30.91 56.13
C ASN A 721 -51.70 -31.62 57.41
N ASN A 722 -52.03 -32.91 57.53
CA ASN A 722 -51.64 -33.75 58.69
C ASN A 722 -50.11 -33.89 58.87
N HIS A 723 -49.32 -33.62 57.81
CA HIS A 723 -47.85 -33.67 57.83
C HIS A 723 -47.17 -32.30 58.08
N THR A 724 -47.93 -31.27 58.44
CA THR A 724 -47.38 -29.91 58.64
C THR A 724 -46.42 -29.85 59.83
N GLN A 725 -45.21 -29.35 59.58
CA GLN A 725 -44.22 -29.11 60.64
C GLN A 725 -44.59 -27.85 61.44
N TYR A 726 -44.04 -27.73 62.65
CA TYR A 726 -44.24 -26.55 63.52
C TYR A 726 -43.91 -25.24 62.79
N ASN A 727 -42.79 -25.19 62.06
CA ASN A 727 -42.40 -24.01 61.29
C ASN A 727 -43.39 -23.66 60.17
N ASP A 728 -43.99 -24.66 59.51
CA ASP A 728 -45.00 -24.42 58.47
C ASP A 728 -46.29 -23.89 59.08
N ARG A 729 -46.69 -24.37 60.26
CA ARG A 729 -47.83 -23.82 61.00
C ARG A 729 -47.62 -22.36 61.39
N VAL A 730 -46.41 -21.98 61.80
CA VAL A 730 -46.06 -20.55 62.01
C VAL A 730 -46.23 -19.74 60.72
N GLN A 731 -45.83 -20.28 59.56
CA GLN A 731 -45.98 -19.60 58.27
C GLN A 731 -47.45 -19.48 57.83
N ILE A 732 -48.25 -20.52 58.05
CA ILE A 732 -49.70 -20.51 57.79
C ILE A 732 -50.36 -19.47 58.68
N LEU A 733 -50.05 -19.46 59.97
CA LEU A 733 -50.57 -18.47 60.92
C LEU A 733 -50.23 -17.04 60.49
N ARG A 734 -48.97 -16.80 60.09
CA ARG A 734 -48.56 -15.50 59.54
C ARG A 734 -49.24 -15.17 58.21
N ALA A 735 -49.57 -16.15 57.39
CA ALA A 735 -50.35 -15.94 56.17
C ALA A 735 -51.80 -15.54 56.51
N ILE A 736 -52.42 -16.15 57.53
CA ILE A 736 -53.75 -15.76 58.03
C ILE A 736 -53.75 -14.29 58.47
N TYR A 737 -52.75 -13.87 59.24
CA TYR A 737 -52.62 -12.46 59.65
C TYR A 737 -52.53 -11.51 58.46
N ARG A 738 -51.68 -11.82 57.48
CA ARG A 738 -51.52 -10.99 56.27
C ARG A 738 -52.78 -10.95 55.42
N GLN A 739 -53.57 -12.02 55.39
CA GLN A 739 -54.82 -12.05 54.63
C GLN A 739 -55.92 -11.22 55.31
N LEU A 740 -56.11 -11.39 56.62
CA LEU A 740 -57.18 -10.72 57.37
C LEU A 740 -56.88 -9.26 57.67
N PHE A 741 -55.63 -8.93 57.99
CA PHE A 741 -55.23 -7.58 58.35
C PHE A 741 -54.50 -6.82 57.23
N GLU A 742 -54.35 -7.43 56.05
CA GLU A 742 -53.61 -6.92 54.87
C GLU A 742 -52.10 -6.70 55.10
N ARG A 743 -51.60 -6.89 56.33
CA ARG A 743 -50.21 -6.70 56.76
C ARG A 743 -49.90 -7.53 58.02
N ASP A 744 -48.62 -7.65 58.39
CA ASP A 744 -48.20 -8.32 59.62
C ASP A 744 -48.57 -7.47 60.88
N LEU A 745 -48.83 -8.13 62.01
CA LEU A 745 -49.36 -7.51 63.24
C LEU A 745 -48.40 -6.53 63.92
N ASN A 746 -47.09 -6.70 63.77
CA ASN A 746 -46.03 -6.00 64.50
C ASN A 746 -46.12 -4.46 64.50
N SER A 747 -46.85 -3.87 63.54
CA SER A 747 -46.92 -2.42 63.34
C SER A 747 -48.10 -1.74 64.07
N PHE A 748 -49.11 -2.48 64.53
CA PHE A 748 -50.34 -1.89 65.07
C PHE A 748 -50.92 -2.61 66.31
N THR A 749 -50.24 -3.65 66.80
CA THR A 749 -50.51 -4.28 68.10
C THR A 749 -49.45 -3.88 69.13
N ILE A 750 -49.85 -3.77 70.40
CA ILE A 750 -48.95 -3.37 71.51
C ILE A 750 -48.18 -4.59 72.09
N GLY A 751 -48.64 -5.83 71.81
CA GLY A 751 -47.99 -7.08 72.24
C GLY A 751 -48.81 -8.35 71.94
N ASP A 752 -48.82 -9.29 72.89
CA ASP A 752 -49.34 -10.67 72.85
C ASP A 752 -50.88 -10.83 72.82
N GLU A 753 -51.61 -10.01 72.04
CA GLU A 753 -53.08 -10.01 72.00
C GLU A 753 -53.69 -11.37 71.59
N PHE A 754 -52.97 -12.12 70.74
CA PHE A 754 -53.41 -13.42 70.23
C PHE A 754 -52.59 -14.61 70.74
N TYR A 755 -51.71 -14.43 71.73
CA TYR A 755 -50.79 -15.48 72.19
C TYR A 755 -51.49 -16.82 72.47
N ASN A 756 -52.64 -16.79 73.15
CA ASN A 756 -53.42 -18.00 73.44
C ASN A 756 -53.95 -18.69 72.17
N LEU A 757 -54.35 -17.91 71.16
CA LEU A 757 -54.79 -18.45 69.86
C LEU A 757 -53.61 -18.98 69.05
N GLU A 758 -52.46 -18.32 69.12
CA GLU A 758 -51.23 -18.75 68.46
C GLU A 758 -50.78 -20.10 69.00
N GLN A 759 -50.68 -20.23 70.32
CA GLN A 759 -50.31 -21.50 70.94
C GLN A 759 -51.32 -22.61 70.58
N ALA A 760 -52.62 -22.35 70.70
CA ALA A 760 -53.66 -23.34 70.37
C ALA A 760 -53.59 -23.80 68.89
N PHE A 761 -53.31 -22.90 67.95
CA PHE A 761 -53.14 -23.26 66.55
C PHE A 761 -51.83 -24.03 66.29
N LEU A 762 -50.74 -23.63 66.93
CA LEU A 762 -49.44 -24.28 66.78
C LEU A 762 -49.46 -25.71 67.32
N PHE A 763 -50.12 -25.95 68.46
CA PHE A 763 -50.36 -27.30 69.00
C PHE A 763 -51.34 -28.13 68.16
N GLY A 764 -52.22 -27.48 67.40
CA GLY A 764 -53.13 -28.13 66.45
C GLY A 764 -54.54 -28.36 66.97
N ASP A 765 -54.93 -27.67 68.04
CA ASP A 765 -56.26 -27.76 68.65
C ASP A 765 -57.31 -27.00 67.83
N LEU A 766 -56.89 -26.06 66.97
CA LEU A 766 -57.77 -25.22 66.16
C LEU A 766 -57.53 -25.42 64.66
N THR A 767 -58.62 -25.45 63.89
CA THR A 767 -58.57 -25.43 62.43
C THR A 767 -58.31 -24.01 61.90
N VAL A 768 -57.88 -23.89 60.64
CA VAL A 768 -57.67 -22.58 60.00
C VAL A 768 -58.97 -21.77 60.00
N GLN A 769 -60.10 -22.42 59.72
CA GLN A 769 -61.42 -21.79 59.76
C GLN A 769 -61.75 -21.21 61.15
N GLN A 770 -61.52 -21.97 62.22
CA GLN A 770 -61.76 -21.50 63.59
C GLN A 770 -60.83 -20.35 63.99
N VAL A 771 -59.57 -20.39 63.55
CA VAL A 771 -58.62 -19.28 63.77
C VAL A 771 -59.06 -18.04 63.01
N VAL A 772 -59.49 -18.17 61.75
CA VAL A 772 -59.99 -17.08 60.92
C VAL A 772 -61.23 -16.43 61.56
N GLU A 773 -62.17 -17.23 62.05
CA GLU A 773 -63.37 -16.73 62.74
C GLU A 773 -62.99 -15.98 64.03
N LYS A 774 -62.14 -16.57 64.88
CA LYS A 774 -61.72 -15.95 66.14
C LYS A 774 -60.94 -14.65 65.91
N LEU A 775 -60.04 -14.60 64.92
CA LEU A 775 -59.31 -13.38 64.57
C LEU A 775 -60.22 -12.30 63.99
N GLY A 776 -61.18 -12.67 63.15
CA GLY A 776 -62.18 -11.74 62.64
C GLY A 776 -63.05 -11.16 63.77
N SER A 777 -63.41 -11.99 64.75
CA SER A 777 -64.21 -11.58 65.91
C SER A 777 -63.46 -10.70 66.93
N SER A 778 -62.16 -10.49 66.72
CA SER A 778 -61.32 -9.75 67.66
C SER A 778 -61.63 -8.26 67.73
N ILE A 779 -61.31 -7.67 68.89
CA ILE A 779 -61.37 -6.21 69.10
C ILE A 779 -60.45 -5.49 68.10
N LEU A 780 -59.32 -6.11 67.75
CA LEU A 780 -58.35 -5.56 66.81
C LEU A 780 -58.92 -5.44 65.38
N TYR A 781 -59.58 -6.49 64.88
CA TYR A 781 -60.22 -6.45 63.56
C TYR A 781 -61.33 -5.39 63.52
N ARG A 782 -62.10 -5.28 64.59
CA ARG A 782 -63.11 -4.23 64.75
C ARG A 782 -62.49 -2.82 64.72
N LYS A 783 -61.35 -2.62 65.39
CA LYS A 783 -60.64 -1.33 65.40
C LYS A 783 -60.16 -0.94 64.00
N GLU A 784 -59.58 -1.86 63.23
CA GLU A 784 -59.01 -1.55 61.92
C GLU A 784 -60.08 -1.40 60.82
N PHE A 785 -61.01 -2.36 60.70
CA PHE A 785 -61.87 -2.45 59.51
C PHE A 785 -63.36 -2.18 59.75
N TYR A 786 -63.78 -1.99 61.00
CA TYR A 786 -65.19 -1.68 61.32
C TYR A 786 -65.38 -0.25 61.81
N ASN A 787 -64.65 0.18 62.85
CA ASN A 787 -64.91 1.47 63.52
C ASN A 787 -64.69 2.69 62.61
N HIS A 788 -63.78 2.60 61.63
CA HIS A 788 -63.40 3.72 60.77
C HIS A 788 -64.20 3.79 59.46
N TYR A 789 -65.07 2.83 59.20
CA TYR A 789 -65.69 2.63 57.89
C TYR A 789 -67.20 2.43 57.97
N PRO A 790 -67.99 2.94 57.01
CA PRO A 790 -69.43 2.69 56.96
C PRO A 790 -69.72 1.21 56.64
N ASN A 791 -70.89 0.70 57.04
CA ASN A 791 -71.27 -0.71 56.84
C ASN A 791 -71.09 -1.22 55.40
N THR A 792 -71.36 -0.39 54.39
CA THR A 792 -71.14 -0.76 52.98
C THR A 792 -69.67 -1.04 52.67
N LYS A 793 -68.76 -0.22 53.20
CA LYS A 793 -67.30 -0.43 53.11
C LYS A 793 -66.86 -1.66 53.91
N VAL A 794 -67.47 -1.89 55.08
CA VAL A 794 -67.23 -3.08 55.90
C VAL A 794 -67.61 -4.35 55.13
N ILE A 795 -68.69 -4.32 54.35
CA ILE A 795 -69.15 -5.47 53.55
C ILE A 795 -68.14 -5.78 52.43
N GLU A 796 -67.64 -4.79 51.69
CA GLU A 796 -66.63 -5.03 50.66
C GLU A 796 -65.30 -5.53 51.26
N LEU A 797 -64.89 -5.00 52.42
CA LEU A 797 -63.68 -5.45 53.10
C LEU A 797 -63.85 -6.86 53.67
N GLY A 798 -64.98 -7.15 54.33
CA GLY A 798 -65.27 -8.49 54.85
C GLY A 798 -65.28 -9.54 53.75
N THR A 799 -65.99 -9.30 52.65
CA THR A 799 -65.97 -10.22 51.50
C THR A 799 -64.58 -10.33 50.86
N LYS A 800 -63.77 -9.25 50.85
CA LYS A 800 -62.37 -9.28 50.41
C LYS A 800 -61.51 -10.18 51.30
N HIS A 801 -61.53 -10.00 52.61
CA HIS A 801 -60.69 -10.73 53.56
C HIS A 801 -61.06 -12.19 53.68
N PHE A 802 -62.35 -12.47 53.90
CA PHE A 802 -62.84 -13.82 54.23
C PHE A 802 -63.20 -14.64 53.01
N LEU A 803 -63.76 -14.03 51.96
CA LEU A 803 -64.15 -14.73 50.74
C LEU A 803 -63.16 -14.53 49.60
N GLY A 804 -62.21 -13.60 49.68
CA GLY A 804 -61.26 -13.39 48.59
C GLY A 804 -61.86 -12.68 47.37
N ARG A 805 -63.06 -12.09 47.48
CA ARG A 805 -63.79 -11.46 46.36
C ARG A 805 -64.55 -10.19 46.77
N ALA A 806 -65.15 -9.51 45.79
CA ALA A 806 -66.09 -8.42 46.02
C ALA A 806 -67.51 -8.96 46.24
N PRO A 807 -68.44 -8.15 46.80
CA PRO A 807 -69.87 -8.44 46.80
C PRO A 807 -70.40 -8.69 45.38
N ASN A 808 -71.23 -9.72 45.22
CA ASN A 808 -71.72 -10.22 43.93
C ASN A 808 -72.81 -9.34 43.33
N ASN A 809 -73.81 -8.96 44.14
CA ASN A 809 -74.99 -8.24 43.69
C ASN A 809 -75.60 -7.38 44.81
N GLN A 810 -76.62 -6.59 44.46
CA GLN A 810 -77.29 -5.70 45.42
C GLN A 810 -78.02 -6.46 46.52
N ALA A 811 -78.50 -7.69 46.25
CA ALA A 811 -79.15 -8.53 47.24
C ALA A 811 -78.19 -8.96 48.36
N GLU A 812 -76.95 -9.33 48.01
CA GLU A 812 -75.90 -9.67 48.97
C GLU A 812 -75.53 -8.46 49.85
N ILE A 813 -75.40 -7.27 49.25
CA ILE A 813 -75.14 -6.03 50.01
C ILE A 813 -76.30 -5.73 50.98
N ARG A 814 -77.55 -5.83 50.53
CA ARG A 814 -78.73 -5.61 51.40
C ARG A 814 -78.78 -6.63 52.54
N TYR A 815 -78.53 -7.90 52.23
CA TYR A 815 -78.51 -8.99 53.21
C TYR A 815 -77.48 -8.73 54.31
N TYR A 816 -76.23 -8.44 53.94
CA TYR A 816 -75.19 -8.17 54.93
C TYR A 816 -75.37 -6.85 55.65
N ASN A 817 -75.95 -5.83 55.00
CA ASN A 817 -76.23 -4.57 55.67
C ASN A 817 -77.30 -4.75 56.76
N GLN A 818 -78.32 -5.57 56.52
CA GLN A 818 -79.32 -5.93 57.53
C GLN A 818 -78.71 -6.70 58.71
N ILE A 819 -77.78 -7.61 58.44
CA ILE A 819 -77.03 -8.34 59.48
C ILE A 819 -76.20 -7.38 60.32
N LEU A 820 -75.40 -6.52 59.68
CA LEU A 820 -74.56 -5.55 60.38
C LEU A 820 -75.38 -4.57 61.22
N ALA A 821 -76.56 -4.17 60.75
CA ALA A 821 -77.46 -3.26 61.48
C ALA A 821 -78.14 -3.92 62.69
N SER A 822 -78.49 -5.22 62.61
CA SER A 822 -79.24 -5.91 63.66
C SER A 822 -78.38 -6.61 64.71
N GLN A 823 -77.28 -7.26 64.29
CA GLN A 823 -76.50 -8.18 65.12
C GLN A 823 -74.99 -7.81 65.19
N GLY A 824 -74.57 -6.82 64.40
CA GLY A 824 -73.20 -6.29 64.43
C GLY A 824 -72.16 -7.15 63.71
N ILE A 825 -70.89 -6.79 63.88
CA ILE A 825 -69.75 -7.36 63.12
C ILE A 825 -69.46 -8.83 63.46
N LEU A 826 -69.66 -9.25 64.71
CA LEU A 826 -69.36 -10.61 65.15
C LEU A 826 -70.19 -11.64 64.39
N TYR A 827 -71.50 -11.40 64.31
CA TYR A 827 -72.40 -12.28 63.58
C TYR A 827 -72.14 -12.20 62.06
N PHE A 828 -71.85 -11.01 61.52
CA PHE A 828 -71.47 -10.86 60.11
C PHE A 828 -70.27 -11.73 59.71
N ILE A 829 -69.22 -11.78 60.54
CA ILE A 829 -68.05 -12.62 60.27
C ILE A 829 -68.39 -14.10 60.37
N SER A 830 -69.16 -14.50 61.38
CA SER A 830 -69.63 -15.88 61.50
C SER A 830 -70.46 -16.30 60.27
N CYS A 831 -71.28 -15.39 59.70
CA CYS A 831 -72.03 -15.65 58.46
C CYS A 831 -71.11 -15.84 57.24
N LEU A 832 -70.03 -15.07 57.13
CA LEU A 832 -69.08 -15.21 56.03
C LEU A 832 -68.30 -16.53 56.12
N VAL A 833 -67.77 -16.86 57.30
CA VAL A 833 -66.92 -18.04 57.52
C VAL A 833 -67.73 -19.34 57.49
N ASN A 834 -68.98 -19.32 57.93
CA ASN A 834 -69.87 -20.48 57.90
C ASN A 834 -70.74 -20.53 56.62
N SER A 835 -70.50 -19.65 55.65
CA SER A 835 -71.22 -19.69 54.38
C SER A 835 -70.90 -20.96 53.59
N LEU A 836 -71.86 -21.43 52.80
CA LEU A 836 -71.65 -22.54 51.87
C LEU A 836 -70.48 -22.25 50.92
N GLU A 837 -70.34 -20.99 50.48
CA GLU A 837 -69.24 -20.58 49.61
C GLU A 837 -67.87 -20.76 50.28
N TYR A 838 -67.70 -20.30 51.53
CA TYR A 838 -66.44 -20.45 52.26
C TYR A 838 -66.07 -21.93 52.42
N ASN A 839 -67.04 -22.76 52.81
CA ASN A 839 -66.83 -24.19 53.00
C ASN A 839 -66.46 -24.93 51.70
N THR A 840 -67.05 -24.54 50.57
CA THR A 840 -66.74 -25.16 49.27
C THR A 840 -65.36 -24.83 48.73
N LEU A 841 -64.81 -23.67 49.09
CA LEU A 841 -63.57 -23.15 48.49
C LEU A 841 -62.36 -23.28 49.39
N PHE A 842 -62.53 -23.01 50.68
CA PHE A 842 -61.45 -23.02 51.66
C PHE A 842 -61.58 -24.18 52.64
N GLY A 843 -62.81 -24.56 52.99
CA GLY A 843 -63.05 -25.58 54.00
C GLY A 843 -62.40 -25.23 55.35
N ALA A 844 -62.05 -26.26 56.13
CA ALA A 844 -61.46 -26.08 57.45
C ALA A 844 -59.96 -25.70 57.43
N ASN A 845 -59.26 -25.99 56.33
CA ASN A 845 -57.80 -26.10 56.32
C ASN A 845 -57.08 -25.09 55.41
N ILE A 846 -57.78 -24.38 54.53
CA ILE A 846 -57.15 -23.46 53.57
C ILE A 846 -57.30 -22.01 54.04
N VAL A 847 -56.22 -21.24 53.96
CA VAL A 847 -56.26 -19.79 54.22
C VAL A 847 -56.94 -19.08 53.05
N PRO A 848 -57.88 -18.14 53.30
CA PRO A 848 -58.47 -17.36 52.22
C PRO A 848 -57.41 -16.67 51.36
N TYR A 849 -57.65 -16.61 50.05
CA TYR A 849 -56.72 -16.00 49.09
C TYR A 849 -57.47 -15.18 48.03
N ARG A 850 -56.75 -14.30 47.33
CA ARG A 850 -57.30 -13.49 46.23
C ARG A 850 -57.82 -14.39 45.11
N ARG A 851 -59.13 -14.33 44.85
CA ARG A 851 -59.76 -15.03 43.73
C ARG A 851 -59.93 -14.11 42.52
N PHE A 852 -60.05 -14.72 41.34
CA PHE A 852 -60.34 -14.05 40.07
C PHE A 852 -61.68 -14.59 39.51
N PRO A 853 -62.84 -14.15 40.04
CA PRO A 853 -64.14 -14.67 39.65
C PRO A 853 -64.52 -14.25 38.24
N THR A 854 -65.11 -15.15 37.45
CA THR A 854 -65.45 -14.90 36.04
C THR A 854 -66.95 -14.78 35.76
N LEU A 855 -67.78 -15.54 36.48
CA LEU A 855 -69.20 -15.72 36.13
C LEU A 855 -70.11 -14.52 36.50
N PRO A 856 -69.97 -13.88 37.68
CA PRO A 856 -70.82 -12.73 38.01
C PRO A 856 -70.36 -11.47 37.25
N SER A 857 -71.32 -10.77 36.63
CA SER A 857 -71.10 -9.73 35.60
C SER A 857 -70.10 -8.63 35.95
N ALA A 858 -70.05 -8.17 37.20
CA ALA A 858 -69.17 -7.09 37.65
C ALA A 858 -68.10 -7.53 38.66
N ASN A 859 -68.02 -8.82 38.99
CA ASN A 859 -67.17 -9.25 40.11
C ASN A 859 -65.68 -9.25 39.75
N PHE A 860 -65.30 -9.66 38.54
CA PHE A 860 -63.91 -9.55 38.08
C PHE A 860 -63.34 -8.11 38.19
N PRO A 861 -63.92 -7.08 37.54
CA PRO A 861 -63.35 -5.73 37.62
C PRO A 861 -63.44 -5.13 39.03
N ASN A 862 -64.47 -5.47 39.81
CA ASN A 862 -64.61 -4.97 41.18
C ASN A 862 -63.57 -5.57 42.13
N THR A 863 -63.31 -6.88 42.01
CA THR A 863 -62.23 -7.54 42.77
C THR A 863 -60.86 -7.01 42.39
N GLU A 864 -60.64 -6.76 41.10
CA GLU A 864 -59.39 -6.15 40.63
C GLU A 864 -59.17 -4.78 41.24
N LYS A 865 -60.20 -3.92 41.27
CA LYS A 865 -60.15 -2.63 41.97
C LYS A 865 -59.81 -2.79 43.45
N LEU A 866 -60.52 -3.66 44.19
CA LEU A 866 -60.32 -3.85 45.63
C LEU A 866 -58.90 -4.34 46.00
N TYR A 867 -58.33 -5.23 45.20
CA TYR A 867 -57.00 -5.79 45.46
C TYR A 867 -55.86 -4.94 44.90
N ASN A 868 -56.14 -4.03 43.96
CA ASN A 868 -55.17 -3.04 43.49
C ASN A 868 -55.16 -1.77 44.38
N THR A 869 -56.20 -1.54 45.18
CA THR A 869 -56.19 -0.51 46.22
C THR A 869 -55.43 -0.97 47.46
N LEU A 870 -54.43 -0.20 47.89
CA LEU A 870 -53.65 -0.46 49.10
C LEU A 870 -54.42 -0.06 50.38
N THR A 871 -54.02 -0.64 51.51
CA THR A 871 -54.54 -0.30 52.85
C THR A 871 -54.56 1.22 53.05
N LYS A 872 -55.71 1.80 53.40
CA LYS A 872 -55.86 3.24 53.67
C LYS A 872 -55.47 4.17 52.50
N GLN A 873 -55.37 3.67 51.27
CA GLN A 873 -55.04 4.50 50.09
C GLN A 873 -56.08 5.60 49.85
N ASN A 874 -57.37 5.25 49.89
CA ASN A 874 -58.51 6.17 49.75
C ASN A 874 -59.67 5.69 50.64
N LEU A 875 -60.49 6.62 51.15
CA LEU A 875 -61.70 6.30 51.93
C LEU A 875 -62.93 5.99 51.06
N ASN A 876 -62.83 6.17 49.73
CA ASN A 876 -63.93 5.93 48.81
C ASN A 876 -64.35 4.46 48.80
N ILE A 877 -65.66 4.23 48.73
CA ILE A 877 -66.26 2.90 48.62
C ILE A 877 -66.12 2.45 47.16
N VAL A 878 -65.56 1.26 46.92
CA VAL A 878 -65.39 0.73 45.55
C VAL A 878 -66.73 0.29 44.99
N ILE A 879 -67.59 -0.27 45.85
CA ILE A 879 -68.93 -0.72 45.50
C ILE A 879 -69.93 -0.16 46.51
N SER A 880 -70.49 1.02 46.22
CA SER A 880 -71.52 1.63 47.06
C SER A 880 -72.87 0.90 46.93
N SER A 881 -73.26 0.57 45.71
CA SER A 881 -74.45 -0.19 45.32
C SER A 881 -74.36 -0.57 43.85
N PHE A 882 -75.13 -1.57 43.43
CA PHE A 882 -75.34 -1.81 42.00
C PHE A 882 -76.54 -1.01 41.50
N SER A 883 -76.40 -0.41 40.31
CA SER A 883 -77.45 0.31 39.60
C SER A 883 -78.56 -0.62 39.12
#